data_AF-A0A151Y0F0-F1
#
_entry.id   AF-A0A151Y0F0-F1
#
_cell.length_a   1.000
_cell.length_b   1.000
_cell.length_c   1.000
_cell.angle_alpha   90.00
_cell.angle_beta   90.00
_cell.angle_gamma   90.00
#
_symmetry.space_group_name_H-M   'P 1'
#
loop_
_entity.id
_entity.type
_entity.pdbx_description
1 polymer ?
#
loop_
_entity_poly.entity_id
_entity_poly.type
_entity_poly.pdbx_seq_one_letter_code
_entity_poly.pdbx_strand_id
1 'polypeptide(L)'
;MNSWLIMGVLALYIALLFICAFFGEKHASRLSTRGRMLLFSLTLGVYCSSWTFYGATGAAVREGIIFLPIYLGPLLFVALGYDIWRRLGRVRQHHAISSIADFVAARYGKSGPLASLVTILAVIAIIPYLALQLRAIALSASVILDSPTGISSTTNGVLFLTGILAILAMMFGTRQIANTEQHGGLMLAVAFESFVKLFALLAVAFFFVFEAPENIHQISADISSTFHDVQLFGVPESFWIQTLLAALAIICLPRQFHVAVVELRDEKHIRGARRWFAVYLILTIIAIIPIASWALHAAPAYLAIPDVAVLSLPLSYNQDWLTLLAFLGGFSASTGMLLVSSVALSIMLSNDLIMPALWRTNLLSRHDKRLPLVLKFTRRVCILAVMLLGFLFFHFFNDIDQLSVFGLLAFSAVAQFSPALIGGLYWRGGSKQGVYAGLLTGFALWAYTLLLPTVLRSLPEQFKVYTQNFLNYGPFHIGWLRPEALLGFESFDPLTHGVVWALGLNIILYIWVSRIFRPSIAEQIQAESFFYYETKPLPSHNTSNDINYLHHDVARLKVGDLITLAKRITGEGAATRAFQQFCMQNNVSLNENSSANGMWWRFTEQYLAGTIGAASARTLLTTAMVNNGLALGQVANILDQASQWQRFNQNLIMTMIDHMTQGVSVVDENMCLVAWNNQYLKLFDYPKDIVYVGCPIADLIRYNAERGECGPGSVEEHVRKRIHWMQVGSSHEFERIRKDGRVIQMRGNPIEGGGFVTTFADITAFRENEAVLEGRVQDRTQQLANALSEQQLAREAADKANMSKSRFIAAASHDLLQPMHAARLFSTALEQSVQSDEDRQTLQQLDRALHGAESMLSALLDIARLEGGTIQPKRQSYPLHDLLSDLELQFKSIAAQRGIKFSVHDAQFWIDTDPQWIRRIIQNFVSNALRYTARGRVVVGVLRDAGKPNHIRIGVWDTGPGIAEEQRIKLFQEFERCGHTSPWGEQGLGLGLAIVQRMTSLLDYPVYVYSELGKGSCFMIDVPIVEAPKVTAAPIQAVPLKTKAYKILCLDNDETILEGMSTLLTKWGYQVFKATEPEQAIEMLQQENIQVWLVDQHLNNNKVGLDFILANRQENVPVALITADSDPELPQQLKELNIVLLRKPLKPASLRSWLSGLKISGS
;
A
#
# COMPACT_ATOMS: atom_id res chain seq x y z
N MET A 1 -43.11 40.86 8.64
CA MET A 1 -42.63 40.59 10.03
C MET A 1 -41.43 41.48 10.37
N ASN A 2 -41.10 41.70 11.66
CA ASN A 2 -39.97 42.55 12.07
C ASN A 2 -38.61 41.89 11.72
N SER A 3 -37.80 42.55 10.89
CA SER A 3 -36.47 42.08 10.44
C SER A 3 -35.51 41.77 11.59
N TRP A 4 -35.57 42.52 12.69
CA TRP A 4 -34.75 42.27 13.88
C TRP A 4 -35.10 40.97 14.58
N LEU A 5 -36.39 40.61 14.61
CA LEU A 5 -36.85 39.37 15.21
C LEU A 5 -36.34 38.17 14.40
N ILE A 6 -36.41 38.25 13.07
CA ILE A 6 -35.91 37.19 12.18
C ILE A 6 -34.40 37.01 12.35
N MET A 7 -33.63 38.11 12.34
CA MET A 7 -32.19 38.05 12.58
C MET A 7 -31.85 37.49 13.96
N GLY A 8 -32.59 37.87 15.00
CA GLY A 8 -32.41 37.34 16.35
C GLY A 8 -32.68 35.84 16.46
N VAL A 9 -33.77 35.36 15.83
CA VAL A 9 -34.12 33.93 15.78
C VAL A 9 -33.07 33.13 15.01
N LEU A 10 -32.60 33.63 13.86
CA LEU A 10 -31.53 32.99 13.09
C LEU A 10 -30.21 32.92 13.88
N ALA A 11 -29.83 34.00 14.57
CA ALA A 11 -28.63 34.04 15.39
C ALA A 11 -28.73 33.03 16.56
N LEU A 12 -29.90 32.98 17.23
CA LEU A 12 -30.16 32.01 18.30
C LEU A 12 -30.11 30.57 17.77
N TYR A 13 -30.68 30.31 16.60
CA TYR A 13 -30.65 29.01 15.97
C TYR A 13 -29.23 28.56 15.62
N ILE A 14 -28.43 29.43 15.00
CA ILE A 14 -27.02 29.16 14.70
C ILE A 14 -26.23 28.89 15.98
N ALA A 15 -26.47 29.67 17.05
CA ALA A 15 -25.86 29.43 18.36
C ALA A 15 -26.26 28.07 18.93
N LEU A 16 -27.53 27.68 18.79
CA LEU A 16 -28.02 26.38 19.24
C LEU A 16 -27.40 25.23 18.45
N LEU A 17 -27.23 25.36 17.13
CA LEU A 17 -26.48 24.39 16.32
C LEU A 17 -25.03 24.26 16.80
N PHE A 18 -24.39 25.37 17.19
CA PHE A 18 -23.04 25.36 17.73
C PHE A 18 -22.98 24.64 19.08
N ILE A 19 -23.95 24.86 19.96
CA ILE A 19 -24.09 24.16 21.24
C ILE A 19 -24.28 22.66 21.00
N CYS A 20 -25.17 22.26 20.08
CA CYS A 20 -25.37 20.87 19.70
C CYS A 20 -24.07 20.25 19.17
N ALA A 21 -23.34 20.95 18.30
CA ALA A 21 -22.06 20.45 17.78
C ALA A 21 -21.02 20.27 18.90
N PHE A 22 -20.87 21.25 19.79
CA PHE A 22 -19.94 21.17 20.92
C PHE A 22 -20.31 20.05 21.89
N PHE A 23 -21.60 19.89 22.17
CA PHE A 23 -22.09 18.83 23.05
C PHE A 23 -21.91 17.44 22.43
N GLY A 24 -22.16 17.32 21.13
CA GLY A 24 -21.96 16.09 20.35
C GLY A 24 -20.51 15.62 20.36
N GLU A 25 -19.55 16.55 20.27
CA GLU A 25 -18.13 16.23 20.35
C GLU A 25 -17.76 15.56 21.69
N LYS A 26 -18.34 16.01 22.81
CA LYS A 26 -18.04 15.48 24.15
C LYS A 26 -18.87 14.24 24.55
N HIS A 27 -20.11 14.12 24.07
CA HIS A 27 -21.07 13.12 24.57
C HIS A 27 -21.58 12.11 23.54
N ALA A 28 -21.35 12.30 22.23
CA ALA A 28 -21.89 11.38 21.22
C ALA A 28 -21.33 9.94 21.34
N SER A 29 -20.16 9.76 21.95
CA SER A 29 -19.58 8.45 22.25
C SER A 29 -20.29 7.72 23.41
N ARG A 30 -20.98 8.44 24.30
CA ARG A 30 -21.68 7.89 25.47
C ARG A 30 -23.13 7.47 25.21
N LEU A 31 -23.65 7.75 24.01
CA LEU A 31 -25.01 7.37 23.61
C LEU A 31 -25.18 5.85 23.56
N SER A 32 -26.34 5.36 24.03
CA SER A 32 -26.73 3.95 23.90
C SER A 32 -26.75 3.52 22.42
N THR A 33 -26.67 2.22 22.16
CA THR A 33 -26.68 1.67 20.79
C THR A 33 -27.93 2.11 20.01
N ARG A 34 -29.11 2.14 20.65
CA ARG A 34 -30.35 2.65 20.03
C ARG A 34 -30.27 4.15 19.74
N GLY A 35 -29.74 4.95 20.67
CA GLY A 35 -29.56 6.38 20.47
C GLY A 35 -28.63 6.69 19.28
N ARG A 36 -27.55 5.92 19.12
CA ARG A 36 -26.64 6.03 17.97
C ARG A 36 -27.29 5.64 16.64
N MET A 37 -28.16 4.62 16.63
CA MET A 37 -28.93 4.26 15.44
C MET A 37 -29.90 5.36 15.01
N LEU A 38 -30.63 5.94 15.95
CA LEU A 38 -31.55 7.06 15.68
C LEU A 38 -30.78 8.28 15.19
N LEU A 39 -29.68 8.64 15.86
CA LEU A 39 -28.81 9.73 15.45
C LEU A 39 -28.35 9.55 14.00
N PHE A 40 -27.81 8.38 13.66
CA PHE A 40 -27.36 8.07 12.31
C PHE A 40 -28.49 8.14 11.27
N SER A 41 -29.70 7.70 11.64
CA SER A 41 -30.88 7.76 10.77
C SER A 41 -31.32 9.20 10.50
N LEU A 42 -31.32 10.05 11.53
CA LEU A 42 -31.64 11.48 11.40
C LEU A 42 -30.56 12.22 10.62
N THR A 43 -29.28 11.83 10.72
CA THR A 43 -28.23 12.44 9.90
C THR A 43 -28.35 12.16 8.42
N LEU A 44 -28.92 11.01 8.03
CA LEU A 44 -29.27 10.75 6.62
C LEU A 44 -30.35 11.71 6.11
N GLY A 45 -31.09 12.36 7.02
CA GLY A 45 -32.02 13.46 6.73
C GLY A 45 -31.38 14.68 6.04
N VAL A 46 -30.04 14.77 5.96
CA VAL A 46 -29.35 15.74 5.06
C VAL A 46 -29.71 15.54 3.59
N TYR A 47 -30.19 14.35 3.23
CA TYR A 47 -30.77 14.12 1.91
C TYR A 47 -31.90 15.13 1.64
N CYS A 48 -32.76 15.34 2.62
CA CYS A 48 -33.86 16.28 2.56
C CYS A 48 -33.34 17.72 2.69
N SER A 49 -33.07 18.30 1.51
CA SER A 49 -32.59 19.67 1.30
C SER A 49 -33.73 20.66 1.14
N SER A 50 -33.39 21.91 0.84
CA SER A 50 -34.39 22.93 0.49
C SER A 50 -35.25 22.53 -0.71
N TRP A 51 -34.75 21.69 -1.62
CA TRP A 51 -35.53 21.18 -2.74
C TRP A 51 -36.66 20.26 -2.26
N THR A 52 -36.39 19.35 -1.32
CA THR A 52 -37.43 18.50 -0.71
C THR A 52 -38.35 19.26 0.25
N PHE A 53 -37.97 20.45 0.71
CA PHE A 53 -38.78 21.23 1.63
C PHE A 53 -39.71 22.17 0.84
N TYR A 54 -39.15 22.97 -0.07
CA TYR A 54 -39.84 23.99 -0.86
C TYR A 54 -40.21 23.51 -2.27
N GLY A 55 -39.24 22.95 -3.00
CA GLY A 55 -39.49 22.59 -4.40
C GLY A 55 -40.40 21.37 -4.58
N ALA A 56 -40.51 20.47 -3.59
CA ALA A 56 -41.41 19.33 -3.64
C ALA A 56 -42.89 19.74 -3.57
N THR A 57 -43.24 20.73 -2.72
CA THR A 57 -44.60 21.28 -2.70
C THR A 57 -44.92 21.97 -4.01
N GLY A 58 -43.98 22.75 -4.56
CA GLY A 58 -44.22 23.41 -5.85
C GLY A 58 -44.28 22.44 -7.04
N ALA A 59 -43.51 21.35 -7.01
CA ALA A 59 -43.60 20.27 -8.00
C ALA A 59 -44.96 19.55 -7.94
N ALA A 60 -45.49 19.33 -6.73
CA ALA A 60 -46.81 18.74 -6.55
C ALA A 60 -47.93 19.62 -7.13
N VAL A 61 -47.80 20.94 -7.00
CA VAL A 61 -48.76 21.91 -7.55
C VAL A 61 -48.69 21.99 -9.09
N ARG A 62 -47.48 21.91 -9.68
CA ARG A 62 -47.30 22.06 -11.14
C ARG A 62 -47.65 20.81 -11.94
N GLU A 63 -47.23 19.64 -11.46
CA GLU A 63 -47.22 18.40 -12.24
C GLU A 63 -47.78 17.20 -11.44
N GLY A 64 -48.50 17.48 -10.34
CA GLY A 64 -49.20 16.47 -9.56
C GLY A 64 -48.25 15.48 -8.88
N ILE A 65 -48.06 14.29 -9.47
CA ILE A 65 -47.34 13.18 -8.83
C ILE A 65 -45.80 13.30 -8.90
N ILE A 66 -45.24 14.26 -9.66
CA ILE A 66 -43.79 14.35 -9.92
C ILE A 66 -42.94 14.70 -8.68
N PHE A 67 -43.55 15.12 -7.58
CA PHE A 67 -42.81 15.32 -6.32
C PHE A 67 -42.43 14.00 -5.64
N LEU A 68 -43.11 12.89 -5.94
CA LEU A 68 -42.93 11.61 -5.26
C LEU A 68 -41.58 10.91 -5.57
N PRO A 69 -41.08 10.88 -6.82
CA PRO A 69 -39.79 10.27 -7.21
C PRO A 69 -38.60 10.58 -6.31
N ILE A 70 -38.48 11.84 -5.83
CA ILE A 70 -37.35 12.25 -5.00
C ILE A 70 -37.32 11.55 -3.63
N TYR A 71 -38.47 11.11 -3.12
CA TYR A 71 -38.56 10.34 -1.88
C TYR A 71 -38.64 8.84 -2.14
N LEU A 72 -39.35 8.46 -3.22
CA LEU A 72 -39.53 7.07 -3.61
C LEU A 72 -38.18 6.42 -3.97
N GLY A 73 -37.30 7.13 -4.69
CA GLY A 73 -35.99 6.62 -5.06
C GLY A 73 -35.14 6.17 -3.86
N PRO A 74 -34.86 7.05 -2.88
CA PRO A 74 -34.17 6.68 -1.64
C PRO A 74 -34.88 5.59 -0.84
N LEU A 75 -36.22 5.59 -0.81
CA LEU A 75 -37.01 4.58 -0.11
C LEU A 75 -36.84 3.19 -0.75
N LEU A 76 -36.86 3.12 -2.09
CA LEU A 76 -36.56 1.92 -2.86
C LEU A 76 -35.10 1.49 -2.70
N PHE A 77 -34.15 2.44 -2.68
CA PHE A 77 -32.74 2.11 -2.43
C PHE A 77 -32.55 1.49 -1.05
N VAL A 78 -33.18 2.04 -0.03
CA VAL A 78 -33.08 1.56 1.35
C VAL A 78 -33.75 0.18 1.51
N ALA A 79 -34.81 -0.09 0.75
CA ALA A 79 -35.50 -1.38 0.73
C ALA A 79 -34.75 -2.45 -0.08
N LEU A 80 -34.43 -2.17 -1.35
CA LEU A 80 -33.88 -3.10 -2.34
C LEU A 80 -32.35 -3.01 -2.46
N GLY A 81 -31.80 -1.80 -2.42
CA GLY A 81 -30.35 -1.51 -2.46
C GLY A 81 -29.61 -1.72 -1.14
N TYR A 82 -30.26 -2.35 -0.15
CA TYR A 82 -29.67 -2.65 1.16
C TYR A 82 -28.36 -3.44 1.03
N ASP A 83 -28.27 -4.38 0.08
CA ASP A 83 -27.05 -5.17 -0.13
C ASP A 83 -25.87 -4.30 -0.61
N ILE A 84 -26.13 -3.36 -1.52
CA ILE A 84 -25.12 -2.41 -2.03
C ILE A 84 -24.57 -1.60 -0.85
N TRP A 85 -25.46 -1.04 -0.03
CA TRP A 85 -25.07 -0.21 1.11
C TRP A 85 -24.34 -1.02 2.20
N ARG A 86 -24.78 -2.25 2.44
CA ARG A 86 -24.11 -3.19 3.35
C ARG A 86 -22.68 -3.51 2.90
N ARG A 87 -22.48 -3.79 1.60
CA ARG A 87 -21.15 -4.05 1.03
C ARG A 87 -20.25 -2.82 1.16
N LEU A 88 -20.74 -1.63 0.82
CA LEU A 88 -19.99 -0.38 1.03
C LEU A 88 -19.54 -0.19 2.48
N GLY A 89 -20.44 -0.46 3.43
CA GLY A 89 -20.14 -0.38 4.86
C GLY A 89 -19.03 -1.33 5.29
N ARG A 90 -19.02 -2.57 4.79
CA ARG A 90 -17.96 -3.55 5.06
C ARG A 90 -16.63 -3.16 4.45
N VAL A 91 -16.63 -2.72 3.19
CA VAL A 91 -15.40 -2.27 2.54
C VAL A 91 -14.78 -1.13 3.34
N ARG A 92 -15.59 -0.17 3.83
CA ARG A 92 -15.11 0.93 4.68
C ARG A 92 -14.55 0.48 6.04
N GLN A 93 -15.02 -0.62 6.61
CA GLN A 93 -14.45 -1.15 7.86
C GLN A 93 -13.03 -1.71 7.67
N HIS A 94 -12.72 -2.21 6.47
CA HIS A 94 -11.41 -2.81 6.17
C HIS A 94 -10.46 -1.85 5.42
N HIS A 95 -11.01 -0.91 4.65
CA HIS A 95 -10.26 0.09 3.88
C HIS A 95 -10.59 1.50 4.38
N ALA A 96 -9.55 2.31 4.63
CA ALA A 96 -9.70 3.71 4.99
C ALA A 96 -10.10 4.55 3.77
N ILE A 97 -11.39 4.50 3.44
CA ILE A 97 -12.03 5.29 2.39
C ILE A 97 -12.52 6.59 3.01
N SER A 98 -12.00 7.73 2.54
CA SER A 98 -12.40 9.06 3.03
C SER A 98 -13.42 9.76 2.12
N SER A 99 -13.55 9.31 0.87
CA SER A 99 -14.44 9.91 -0.13
C SER A 99 -14.90 8.90 -1.20
N ILE A 100 -15.84 9.33 -2.06
CA ILE A 100 -16.25 8.53 -3.22
C ILE A 100 -15.12 8.39 -4.26
N ALA A 101 -14.29 9.43 -4.42
CA ALA A 101 -13.13 9.39 -5.31
C ALA A 101 -12.08 8.39 -4.81
N ASP A 102 -11.83 8.38 -3.49
CA ASP A 102 -10.99 7.39 -2.82
C ASP A 102 -11.53 5.97 -3.02
N PHE A 103 -12.85 5.78 -2.91
CA PHE A 103 -13.47 4.46 -3.11
C PHE A 103 -13.19 3.93 -4.51
N VAL A 104 -13.48 4.74 -5.53
CA VAL A 104 -13.26 4.37 -6.94
C VAL A 104 -11.78 4.13 -7.18
N ALA A 105 -10.91 5.05 -6.75
CA ALA A 105 -9.46 4.89 -6.94
C ALA A 105 -8.94 3.64 -6.24
N ALA A 106 -9.34 3.35 -5.00
CA ALA A 106 -8.92 2.18 -4.25
C ALA A 106 -9.30 0.87 -4.96
N ARG A 107 -10.51 0.80 -5.51
CA ARG A 107 -10.99 -0.39 -6.23
C ARG A 107 -10.26 -0.62 -7.56
N TYR A 108 -9.94 0.44 -8.30
CA TYR A 108 -9.34 0.36 -9.63
C TYR A 108 -7.83 0.67 -9.63
N GLY A 109 -7.09 0.01 -8.72
CA GLY A 109 -5.62 0.01 -8.72
C GLY A 109 -4.96 1.19 -7.99
N LYS A 110 -5.66 1.84 -7.04
CA LYS A 110 -5.17 3.00 -6.25
C LYS A 110 -4.61 4.15 -7.11
N SER A 111 -5.24 4.41 -8.26
CA SER A 111 -4.77 5.42 -9.21
C SER A 111 -5.10 6.84 -8.74
N GLY A 112 -4.05 7.62 -8.40
CA GLY A 112 -4.19 9.04 -8.03
C GLY A 112 -4.90 9.89 -9.11
N PRO A 113 -4.53 9.80 -10.40
CA PRO A 113 -5.21 10.53 -11.46
C PRO A 113 -6.71 10.20 -11.60
N LEU A 114 -7.12 8.98 -11.26
CA LEU A 114 -8.54 8.59 -11.29
C LEU A 114 -9.31 9.26 -10.15
N ALA A 115 -8.72 9.30 -8.94
CA ALA A 115 -9.27 10.04 -7.81
C ALA A 115 -9.43 11.53 -8.16
N SER A 116 -8.40 12.14 -8.74
CA SER A 116 -8.44 13.55 -9.17
C SER A 116 -9.56 13.81 -10.19
N LEU A 117 -9.73 12.92 -11.18
CA LEU A 117 -10.81 13.05 -12.17
C LEU A 117 -12.19 12.98 -11.52
N VAL A 118 -12.45 11.97 -10.69
CA VAL A 118 -13.74 11.83 -9.99
C VAL A 118 -14.01 13.06 -9.11
N THR A 119 -12.98 13.59 -8.43
CA THR A 119 -13.10 14.79 -7.61
C THR A 119 -13.44 16.04 -8.42
N ILE A 120 -12.79 16.29 -9.56
CA ILE A 120 -13.11 17.42 -10.44
C ILE A 120 -14.56 17.31 -10.94
N LEU A 121 -14.95 16.14 -11.43
CA LEU A 121 -16.30 15.90 -11.94
C LEU A 121 -17.35 16.05 -10.84
N ALA A 122 -17.04 15.62 -9.60
CA ALA A 122 -17.94 15.76 -8.46
C ALA A 122 -18.17 17.22 -8.05
N VAL A 123 -17.14 18.07 -8.15
CA VAL A 123 -17.27 19.52 -7.92
C VAL A 123 -18.18 20.14 -8.98
N ILE A 124 -17.92 19.87 -10.26
CA ILE A 124 -18.74 20.38 -11.38
C ILE A 124 -20.20 19.95 -11.21
N ALA A 125 -20.43 18.70 -10.83
CA ALA A 125 -21.76 18.14 -10.63
C ALA A 125 -22.54 18.79 -9.46
N ILE A 126 -21.86 19.20 -8.38
CA ILE A 126 -22.50 19.76 -7.17
C ILE A 126 -22.74 21.27 -7.29
N ILE A 127 -21.98 22.02 -8.09
CA ILE A 127 -22.11 23.49 -8.19
C ILE A 127 -23.56 23.96 -8.44
N PRO A 128 -24.30 23.44 -9.44
CA PRO A 128 -25.70 23.84 -9.68
C PRO A 128 -26.57 23.61 -8.45
N TYR A 129 -26.26 22.58 -7.69
CA TYR A 129 -27.03 22.20 -6.51
C TYR A 129 -26.71 23.07 -5.29
N LEU A 130 -25.50 23.60 -5.15
CA LEU A 130 -25.18 24.62 -4.14
C LEU A 130 -25.90 25.93 -4.46
N ALA A 131 -25.88 26.34 -5.73
CA ALA A 131 -26.60 27.51 -6.20
C ALA A 131 -28.10 27.42 -5.90
N LEU A 132 -28.69 26.23 -6.09
CA LEU A 132 -30.07 25.96 -5.73
C LEU A 132 -30.37 26.23 -4.24
N GLN A 133 -29.48 25.81 -3.33
CA GLN A 133 -29.69 26.06 -1.90
C GLN A 133 -29.64 27.56 -1.57
N LEU A 134 -28.73 28.30 -2.21
CA LEU A 134 -28.65 29.75 -2.04
C LEU A 134 -29.90 30.45 -2.58
N ARG A 135 -30.43 30.00 -3.74
CA ARG A 135 -31.70 30.50 -4.30
C ARG A 135 -32.87 30.26 -3.36
N ALA A 136 -32.96 29.06 -2.78
CA ALA A 136 -34.01 28.74 -1.82
C ALA A 136 -33.98 29.66 -0.59
N ILE A 137 -32.79 29.99 -0.08
CA ILE A 137 -32.67 30.94 1.02
C ILE A 137 -33.10 32.34 0.59
N ALA A 138 -32.65 32.80 -0.59
CA ALA A 138 -33.02 34.10 -1.15
C ALA A 138 -34.55 34.26 -1.27
N LEU A 139 -35.22 33.24 -1.85
CA LEU A 139 -36.67 33.22 -2.02
C LEU A 139 -37.41 33.18 -0.68
N SER A 140 -36.95 32.37 0.28
CA SER A 140 -37.57 32.32 1.60
C SER A 140 -37.43 33.64 2.37
N ALA A 141 -36.32 34.36 2.20
CA ALA A 141 -36.08 35.65 2.84
C ALA A 141 -36.91 36.76 2.20
N SER A 142 -37.08 36.76 0.87
CA SER A 142 -37.87 37.77 0.15
C SER A 142 -39.35 37.74 0.53
N VAL A 143 -39.90 36.55 0.81
CA VAL A 143 -41.32 36.39 1.24
C VAL A 143 -41.58 37.00 2.62
N ILE A 144 -40.61 37.01 3.52
CA ILE A 144 -40.83 37.42 4.93
C ILE A 144 -40.45 38.88 5.19
N LEU A 145 -39.45 39.39 4.46
CA LEU A 145 -38.89 40.73 4.66
C LEU A 145 -39.68 41.85 3.94
N ASP A 146 -40.67 41.49 3.12
CA ASP A 146 -41.72 42.34 2.51
C ASP A 146 -41.25 43.68 1.88
N SER A 147 -39.95 43.81 1.61
CA SER A 147 -39.32 45.02 1.11
C SER A 147 -38.93 44.80 -0.35
N PRO A 148 -39.29 45.69 -1.30
CA PRO A 148 -38.84 45.63 -2.67
C PRO A 148 -37.36 46.05 -2.71
N THR A 149 -36.52 45.16 -2.22
CA THR A 149 -35.07 45.32 -2.27
C THR A 149 -34.66 44.97 -3.69
N GLY A 150 -34.05 45.92 -4.41
CA GLY A 150 -33.59 45.69 -5.78
C GLY A 150 -32.71 44.44 -5.87
N ILE A 151 -32.61 43.86 -7.06
CA ILE A 151 -31.85 42.62 -7.36
C ILE A 151 -30.44 42.65 -6.73
N SER A 152 -29.81 43.82 -6.70
CA SER A 152 -28.50 44.07 -6.08
C SER A 152 -28.48 43.86 -4.56
N SER A 153 -29.51 44.29 -3.84
CA SER A 153 -29.61 44.13 -2.38
C SER A 153 -29.88 42.68 -1.99
N THR A 154 -30.74 41.96 -2.71
CA THR A 154 -30.94 40.52 -2.52
C THR A 154 -29.66 39.73 -2.79
N THR A 155 -28.96 40.04 -3.88
CA THR A 155 -27.68 39.40 -4.24
C THR A 155 -26.62 39.64 -3.17
N ASN A 156 -26.50 40.87 -2.66
CA ASN A 156 -25.56 41.21 -1.59
C ASN A 156 -25.92 40.50 -0.26
N GLY A 157 -27.21 40.36 0.05
CA GLY A 157 -27.67 39.60 1.22
C GLY A 157 -27.30 38.12 1.14
N VAL A 158 -27.50 37.50 -0.03
CA VAL A 158 -27.11 36.10 -0.28
C VAL A 158 -25.60 35.93 -0.20
N LEU A 159 -24.81 36.88 -0.73
CA LEU A 159 -23.35 36.85 -0.63
C LEU A 159 -22.87 36.91 0.82
N PHE A 160 -23.42 37.83 1.61
CA PHE A 160 -23.11 37.98 3.03
C PHE A 160 -23.43 36.70 3.81
N LEU A 161 -24.62 36.13 3.58
CA LEU A 161 -25.01 34.87 4.20
C LEU A 161 -24.11 33.71 3.76
N THR A 162 -23.75 33.64 2.48
CA THR A 162 -22.78 32.65 1.95
C THR A 162 -21.45 32.75 2.70
N GLY A 163 -20.98 33.97 2.98
CA GLY A 163 -19.80 34.22 3.81
C GLY A 163 -19.93 33.69 5.24
N ILE A 164 -21.05 33.96 5.92
CA ILE A 164 -21.33 33.43 7.27
C ILE A 164 -21.35 31.89 7.24
N LEU A 165 -22.04 31.28 6.28
CA LEU A 165 -22.11 29.83 6.13
C LEU A 165 -20.74 29.21 5.82
N ALA A 166 -19.91 29.89 5.04
CA ALA A 166 -18.53 29.46 4.79
C ALA A 166 -17.68 29.54 6.07
N ILE A 167 -17.83 30.58 6.89
CA ILE A 167 -17.16 30.69 8.19
C ILE A 167 -17.60 29.54 9.11
N LEU A 168 -18.91 29.28 9.20
CA LEU A 168 -19.44 28.15 9.97
C LEU A 168 -18.89 26.81 9.45
N ALA A 169 -18.88 26.57 8.14
CA ALA A 169 -18.30 25.38 7.52
C ALA A 169 -16.81 25.23 7.87
N MET A 170 -16.03 26.33 7.84
CA MET A 170 -14.63 26.31 8.23
C MET A 170 -14.46 25.99 9.72
N MET A 171 -15.30 26.56 10.59
CA MET A 171 -15.26 26.31 12.04
C MET A 171 -15.57 24.85 12.38
N PHE A 172 -16.53 24.22 11.71
CA PHE A 172 -16.89 22.83 11.95
C PHE A 172 -15.99 21.83 11.21
N GLY A 173 -15.67 22.08 9.95
CA GLY A 173 -14.97 21.12 9.08
C GLY A 173 -13.43 21.12 9.16
N THR A 174 -12.82 22.14 9.77
CA THR A 174 -11.34 22.27 9.81
C THR A 174 -10.75 22.29 11.22
N ARG A 175 -11.56 21.96 12.24
CA ARG A 175 -11.17 22.04 13.66
C ARG A 175 -10.28 20.87 14.10
N GLN A 176 -10.48 19.67 13.56
CA GLN A 176 -9.66 18.49 13.83
C GLN A 176 -9.02 17.97 12.54
N ILE A 177 -7.70 17.76 12.57
CA ILE A 177 -6.90 17.31 11.42
C ILE A 177 -6.88 15.77 11.33
N ALA A 178 -7.13 15.09 12.45
CA ALA A 178 -7.19 13.64 12.57
C ALA A 178 -8.60 13.10 12.25
N ASN A 179 -8.83 12.68 11.00
CA ASN A 179 -10.08 12.07 10.52
C ASN A 179 -10.40 10.68 11.15
N THR A 180 -9.73 10.30 12.22
CA THR A 180 -9.96 9.04 12.95
C THR A 180 -10.91 9.20 14.13
N GLU A 181 -11.08 10.42 14.66
CA GLU A 181 -12.25 10.76 15.46
C GLU A 181 -13.32 11.32 14.51
N GLN A 182 -14.20 10.43 14.03
CA GLN A 182 -15.43 10.79 13.29
C GLN A 182 -16.15 12.00 13.91
N HIS A 183 -16.70 12.89 13.09
CA HIS A 183 -17.24 14.20 13.49
C HIS A 183 -18.54 14.07 14.31
N GLY A 184 -18.46 13.59 15.55
CA GLY A 184 -19.63 13.41 16.43
C GLY A 184 -20.42 14.70 16.65
N GLY A 185 -19.73 15.85 16.68
CA GLY A 185 -20.35 17.17 16.77
C GLY A 185 -21.13 17.55 15.51
N LEU A 186 -20.52 17.45 14.33
CA LEU A 186 -21.19 17.77 13.06
C LEU A 186 -22.43 16.88 12.86
N MET A 187 -22.31 15.59 13.15
CA MET A 187 -23.41 14.63 13.01
C MET A 187 -24.57 14.97 13.96
N LEU A 188 -24.32 15.40 15.20
CA LEU A 188 -25.41 15.79 16.10
C LEU A 188 -26.11 17.07 15.64
N ALA A 189 -25.36 18.08 15.19
CA ALA A 189 -25.95 19.31 14.65
C ALA A 189 -26.84 19.03 13.44
N VAL A 190 -26.34 18.20 12.51
CA VAL A 190 -27.05 17.77 11.32
C VAL A 190 -28.31 16.95 11.61
N ALA A 191 -28.25 16.06 12.61
CA ALA A 191 -29.42 15.30 13.07
C ALA A 191 -30.50 16.24 13.63
N PHE A 192 -30.07 17.22 14.42
CA PHE A 192 -30.96 18.24 14.98
C PHE A 192 -31.59 19.10 13.88
N GLU A 193 -30.79 19.57 12.90
CA GLU A 193 -31.31 20.27 11.72
C GLU A 193 -32.39 19.44 11.01
N SER A 194 -32.14 18.16 10.79
CA SER A 194 -33.08 17.26 10.10
C SER A 194 -34.37 17.02 10.90
N PHE A 195 -34.27 17.01 12.23
CA PHE A 195 -35.45 16.98 13.11
C PHE A 195 -36.26 18.28 13.00
N VAL A 196 -35.62 19.46 13.05
CA VAL A 196 -36.28 20.76 12.92
C VAL A 196 -37.02 20.87 11.59
N LYS A 197 -36.43 20.41 10.49
CA LYS A 197 -37.07 20.37 9.16
C LYS A 197 -38.37 19.56 9.19
N LEU A 198 -38.29 18.31 9.66
CA LEU A 198 -39.44 17.42 9.67
C LEU A 198 -40.54 17.95 10.61
N PHE A 199 -40.15 18.45 11.78
CA PHE A 199 -41.08 19.03 12.73
C PHE A 199 -41.79 20.25 12.17
N ALA A 200 -41.06 21.18 11.54
CA ALA A 200 -41.64 22.36 10.91
C ALA A 200 -42.64 21.98 9.80
N LEU A 201 -42.27 21.05 8.92
CA LEU A 201 -43.12 20.62 7.82
C LEU A 201 -44.40 19.95 8.33
N LEU A 202 -44.28 19.04 9.32
CA LEU A 202 -45.44 18.39 9.93
C LEU A 202 -46.33 19.39 10.68
N ALA A 203 -45.76 20.36 11.38
CA ALA A 203 -46.53 21.38 12.08
C ALA A 203 -47.38 22.21 11.12
N VAL A 204 -46.82 22.63 9.99
CA VAL A 204 -47.55 23.37 8.93
C VAL A 204 -48.63 22.50 8.30
N ALA A 205 -48.30 21.25 7.98
CA ALA A 205 -49.26 20.31 7.38
C ALA A 205 -50.43 20.02 8.33
N PHE A 206 -50.15 19.71 9.59
CA PHE A 206 -51.19 19.46 10.59
C PHE A 206 -52.02 20.70 10.88
N PHE A 207 -51.40 21.88 10.93
CA PHE A 207 -52.14 23.14 11.08
C PHE A 207 -53.23 23.26 10.01
N PHE A 208 -52.89 23.08 8.73
CA PHE A 208 -53.89 23.13 7.66
C PHE A 208 -54.98 22.05 7.80
N VAL A 209 -54.62 20.82 8.15
CA VAL A 209 -55.59 19.71 8.32
C VAL A 209 -56.59 19.99 9.43
N PHE A 210 -56.17 20.61 10.54
CA PHE A 210 -57.02 20.84 11.71
C PHE A 210 -57.70 22.21 11.75
N GLU A 211 -57.27 23.17 10.91
CA GLU A 211 -57.84 24.53 10.89
C GLU A 211 -59.34 24.51 10.51
N ALA A 212 -59.74 23.68 9.55
CA ALA A 212 -61.14 23.50 9.17
C ALA A 212 -61.46 22.04 8.78
N PRO A 213 -62.63 21.48 9.18
CA PRO A 213 -63.04 20.13 8.80
C PRO A 213 -63.16 19.93 7.28
N GLU A 214 -63.50 20.99 6.54
CA GLU A 214 -63.63 20.96 5.08
C GLU A 214 -62.29 20.69 4.37
N ASN A 215 -61.16 21.05 5.00
CA ASN A 215 -59.84 20.83 4.43
C ASN A 215 -59.53 19.34 4.23
N ILE A 216 -60.06 18.46 5.09
CA ILE A 216 -59.92 17.00 4.93
C ILE A 216 -60.64 16.52 3.67
N HIS A 217 -61.83 17.06 3.40
CA HIS A 217 -62.59 16.75 2.19
C HIS A 217 -61.90 17.29 0.94
N GLN A 218 -61.35 18.51 0.99
CA GLN A 218 -60.56 19.10 -0.08
C GLN A 218 -59.34 18.22 -0.41
N ILE A 219 -58.54 17.86 0.60
CA ILE A 219 -57.36 16.99 0.43
C ILE A 219 -57.76 15.64 -0.17
N SER A 220 -58.84 15.03 0.31
CA SER A 220 -59.32 13.75 -0.22
C SER A 220 -59.78 13.86 -1.68
N ALA A 221 -60.40 14.97 -2.07
CA ALA A 221 -60.81 15.22 -3.45
C ALA A 221 -59.60 15.38 -4.38
N ASP A 222 -58.59 16.15 -3.95
CA ASP A 222 -57.36 16.38 -4.72
C ASP A 222 -56.53 15.11 -4.90
N ILE A 223 -56.47 14.26 -3.87
CA ILE A 223 -55.81 12.95 -3.97
C ILE A 223 -56.57 12.08 -4.98
N SER A 224 -57.91 12.07 -4.92
CA SER A 224 -58.73 11.28 -5.83
C SER A 224 -58.62 11.75 -7.27
N SER A 225 -58.56 13.07 -7.53
CA SER A 225 -58.38 13.62 -8.87
C SER A 225 -57.00 13.26 -9.42
N THR A 226 -55.94 13.50 -8.64
CA THR A 226 -54.57 13.14 -9.03
C THR A 226 -54.45 11.63 -9.30
N PHE A 227 -55.08 10.79 -8.48
CA PHE A 227 -55.09 9.35 -8.70
C PHE A 227 -55.84 8.96 -9.99
N HIS A 228 -56.96 9.62 -10.27
CA HIS A 228 -57.71 9.40 -11.51
C HIS A 228 -56.91 9.81 -12.75
N ASP A 229 -56.21 10.95 -12.70
CA ASP A 229 -55.35 11.42 -13.79
C ASP A 229 -54.22 10.43 -14.07
N VAL A 230 -53.60 9.90 -13.02
CA VAL A 230 -52.55 8.88 -13.15
C VAL A 230 -53.10 7.56 -13.70
N GLN A 231 -54.35 7.20 -13.43
CA GLN A 231 -54.98 6.00 -14.01
C GLN A 231 -55.26 6.17 -15.51
N LEU A 232 -55.66 7.37 -15.94
CA LEU A 232 -56.00 7.65 -17.33
C LEU A 232 -54.78 7.88 -18.22
N PHE A 233 -53.82 8.69 -17.75
CA PHE A 233 -52.69 9.16 -18.53
C PHE A 233 -51.36 8.49 -18.15
N GLY A 234 -51.34 7.70 -17.08
CA GLY A 234 -50.12 7.14 -16.53
C GLY A 234 -49.31 8.15 -15.71
N VAL A 235 -48.09 7.75 -15.33
CA VAL A 235 -47.13 8.68 -14.70
C VAL A 235 -46.35 9.44 -15.78
N PRO A 236 -45.90 10.68 -15.52
CA PRO A 236 -45.07 11.43 -16.46
C PRO A 236 -43.83 10.63 -16.90
N GLU A 237 -43.38 10.82 -18.15
CA GLU A 237 -42.27 10.04 -18.73
C GLU A 237 -40.97 10.12 -17.89
N SER A 238 -40.72 11.28 -17.27
CA SER A 238 -39.53 11.50 -16.44
C SER A 238 -39.63 10.85 -15.05
N PHE A 239 -40.81 10.40 -14.61
CA PHE A 239 -41.05 9.88 -13.25
C PHE A 239 -40.08 8.76 -12.85
N TRP A 240 -39.91 7.76 -13.72
CA TRP A 240 -39.04 6.60 -13.43
C TRP A 240 -37.57 6.96 -13.47
N ILE A 241 -37.16 7.84 -14.38
CA ILE A 241 -35.78 8.34 -14.44
C ILE A 241 -35.47 9.18 -13.22
N GLN A 242 -36.36 10.08 -12.80
CA GLN A 242 -36.19 10.85 -11.57
C GLN A 242 -36.10 9.94 -10.34
N THR A 243 -36.91 8.87 -10.29
CA THR A 243 -36.88 7.88 -9.21
C THR A 243 -35.53 7.16 -9.17
N LEU A 244 -35.02 6.74 -10.33
CA LEU A 244 -33.69 6.12 -10.45
C LEU A 244 -32.57 7.09 -10.04
N LEU A 245 -32.61 8.33 -10.52
CA LEU A 245 -31.62 9.35 -10.18
C LEU A 245 -31.61 9.65 -8.67
N ALA A 246 -32.79 9.79 -8.06
CA ALA A 246 -32.94 10.00 -6.63
C ALA A 246 -32.42 8.81 -5.81
N ALA A 247 -32.66 7.57 -6.28
CA ALA A 247 -32.12 6.35 -5.68
C ALA A 247 -30.59 6.30 -5.77
N LEU A 248 -29.99 6.67 -6.90
CA LEU A 248 -28.53 6.68 -7.07
C LEU A 248 -27.88 7.83 -6.29
N ALA A 249 -28.56 8.96 -6.14
CA ALA A 249 -28.07 10.14 -5.43
C ALA A 249 -27.76 9.86 -3.95
N ILE A 250 -28.46 8.92 -3.30
CA ILE A 250 -28.24 8.57 -1.88
C ILE A 250 -26.84 8.00 -1.61
N ILE A 251 -26.20 7.41 -2.62
CA ILE A 251 -24.84 6.86 -2.52
C ILE A 251 -23.84 7.63 -3.35
N CYS A 252 -24.24 8.21 -4.49
CA CYS A 252 -23.30 8.83 -5.40
C CYS A 252 -22.99 10.28 -5.01
N LEU A 253 -23.88 10.98 -4.32
CA LEU A 253 -23.61 12.35 -3.88
C LEU A 253 -22.47 12.36 -2.86
N PRO A 254 -21.36 13.09 -3.09
CA PRO A 254 -20.25 13.20 -2.14
C PRO A 254 -20.67 13.42 -0.69
N ARG A 255 -21.62 14.32 -0.43
CA ARG A 255 -22.14 14.55 0.93
C ARG A 255 -22.86 13.32 1.52
N GLN A 256 -23.66 12.62 0.69
CA GLN A 256 -24.43 11.47 1.14
C GLN A 256 -23.52 10.28 1.31
N PHE A 257 -22.56 10.08 0.41
CA PHE A 257 -21.50 9.08 0.58
C PHE A 257 -20.71 9.31 1.87
N HIS A 258 -20.36 10.56 2.17
CA HIS A 258 -19.67 10.90 3.41
C HIS A 258 -20.51 10.51 4.64
N VAL A 259 -21.78 10.92 4.71
CA VAL A 259 -22.66 10.61 5.85
C VAL A 259 -23.02 9.11 5.92
N ALA A 260 -23.36 8.48 4.81
CA ALA A 260 -23.88 7.12 4.73
C ALA A 260 -22.80 6.04 4.80
N VAL A 261 -21.57 6.32 4.37
CA VAL A 261 -20.46 5.35 4.27
C VAL A 261 -19.28 5.77 5.14
N VAL A 262 -18.76 6.99 5.00
CA VAL A 262 -17.53 7.43 5.69
C VAL A 262 -17.74 7.56 7.19
N GLU A 263 -18.90 8.08 7.62
CA GLU A 263 -19.27 8.26 9.04
C GLU A 263 -19.90 6.99 9.67
N LEU A 264 -20.07 5.90 8.92
CA LEU A 264 -20.69 4.66 9.41
C LEU A 264 -19.79 3.93 10.43
N ARG A 265 -20.22 3.84 11.70
CA ARG A 265 -19.49 3.10 12.76
C ARG A 265 -19.62 1.58 12.73
N ASP A 266 -20.85 1.09 12.54
CA ASP A 266 -21.19 -0.33 12.67
C ASP A 266 -22.22 -0.67 11.58
N GLU A 267 -22.09 -1.85 10.97
CA GLU A 267 -23.05 -2.40 10.01
C GLU A 267 -24.47 -2.47 10.61
N LYS A 268 -24.59 -2.66 11.93
CA LYS A 268 -25.88 -2.67 12.63
C LYS A 268 -26.64 -1.35 12.51
N HIS A 269 -25.95 -0.23 12.33
CA HIS A 269 -26.60 1.08 12.16
C HIS A 269 -27.35 1.17 10.83
N ILE A 270 -26.88 0.50 9.77
CA ILE A 270 -27.57 0.43 8.47
C ILE A 270 -28.96 -0.19 8.64
N ARG A 271 -29.08 -1.26 9.44
CA ARG A 271 -30.36 -1.93 9.70
C ARG A 271 -31.35 -1.03 10.45
N GLY A 272 -30.84 -0.22 11.40
CA GLY A 272 -31.63 0.80 12.09
C GLY A 272 -32.08 1.92 11.15
N ALA A 273 -31.15 2.44 10.36
CA ALA A 273 -31.42 3.46 9.35
C ALA A 273 -32.48 3.01 8.34
N ARG A 274 -32.45 1.75 7.92
CA ARG A 274 -33.47 1.21 7.01
C ARG A 274 -34.90 1.43 7.48
N ARG A 275 -35.15 1.36 8.79
CA ARG A 275 -36.48 1.60 9.35
C ARG A 275 -36.72 3.08 9.59
N TRP A 276 -35.84 3.73 10.35
CA TRP A 276 -36.08 5.09 10.83
C TRP A 276 -35.95 6.16 9.75
N PHE A 277 -35.03 5.99 8.80
CA PHE A 277 -34.92 6.91 7.66
C PHE A 277 -36.08 6.72 6.67
N ALA A 278 -36.57 5.49 6.48
CA ALA A 278 -37.78 5.27 5.70
C ALA A 278 -39.01 5.94 6.34
N VAL A 279 -39.17 5.82 7.67
CA VAL A 279 -40.22 6.54 8.41
C VAL A 279 -40.09 8.06 8.22
N TYR A 280 -38.87 8.60 8.32
CA TYR A 280 -38.61 10.02 8.08
C TYR A 280 -39.12 10.47 6.70
N LEU A 281 -38.78 9.75 5.62
CA LEU A 281 -39.21 10.06 4.27
C LEU A 281 -40.73 9.95 4.08
N ILE A 282 -41.34 8.90 4.64
CA ILE A 282 -42.80 8.70 4.57
C ILE A 282 -43.53 9.86 5.28
N LEU A 283 -43.07 10.27 6.45
CA LEU A 283 -43.65 11.41 7.16
C LEU A 283 -43.49 12.71 6.37
N THR A 284 -42.37 12.92 5.68
CA THR A 284 -42.19 14.06 4.77
C THR A 284 -43.19 14.02 3.60
N ILE A 285 -43.38 12.87 2.95
CA ILE A 285 -44.37 12.70 1.86
C ILE A 285 -45.77 13.05 2.35
N ILE A 286 -46.18 12.49 3.51
CA ILE A 286 -47.50 12.74 4.10
C ILE A 286 -47.70 14.23 4.41
N ALA A 287 -46.66 14.92 4.88
CA ALA A 287 -46.74 16.35 5.21
C ALA A 287 -46.88 17.25 3.97
N ILE A 288 -46.34 16.85 2.82
CA ILE A 288 -46.39 17.64 1.58
C ILE A 288 -47.81 17.69 1.01
N ILE A 289 -48.58 16.60 1.13
CA ILE A 289 -49.90 16.47 0.52
C ILE A 289 -50.88 17.57 0.98
N PRO A 290 -51.10 17.82 2.29
CA PRO A 290 -51.96 18.90 2.75
C PRO A 290 -51.50 20.29 2.28
N ILE A 291 -50.18 20.54 2.30
CA ILE A 291 -49.61 21.83 1.91
C ILE A 291 -49.80 22.09 0.41
N ALA A 292 -49.61 21.06 -0.42
CA ALA A 292 -49.85 21.13 -1.86
C ALA A 292 -51.33 21.32 -2.19
N SER A 293 -52.23 20.63 -1.50
CA SER A 293 -53.69 20.79 -1.65
C SER A 293 -54.14 22.21 -1.34
N TRP A 294 -53.62 22.83 -0.27
CA TRP A 294 -53.83 24.25 -0.01
C TRP A 294 -53.31 25.12 -1.15
N ALA A 295 -52.08 24.88 -1.60
CA ALA A 295 -51.43 25.68 -2.63
C ALA A 295 -52.13 25.62 -4.01
N LEU A 296 -52.78 24.50 -4.34
CA LEU A 296 -53.61 24.37 -5.55
C LEU A 296 -54.82 25.31 -5.57
N HIS A 297 -55.34 25.65 -4.39
CA HIS A 297 -56.55 26.48 -4.21
C HIS A 297 -56.25 27.89 -3.71
N ALA A 298 -55.00 28.19 -3.37
CA ALA A 298 -54.58 29.48 -2.86
C ALA A 298 -54.74 30.57 -3.94
N ALA A 299 -55.26 31.73 -3.56
CA ALA A 299 -55.37 32.85 -4.49
C ALA A 299 -53.97 33.34 -4.92
N PRO A 300 -53.78 33.79 -6.19
CA PRO A 300 -52.50 34.28 -6.69
C PRO A 300 -51.90 35.43 -5.87
N ALA A 301 -52.73 36.19 -5.15
CA ALA A 301 -52.29 37.25 -4.24
C ALA A 301 -51.48 36.74 -3.03
N TYR A 302 -51.73 35.50 -2.57
CA TYR A 302 -51.04 34.88 -1.44
C TYR A 302 -49.91 33.94 -1.87
N LEU A 303 -49.98 33.40 -3.09
CA LEU A 303 -48.99 32.47 -3.63
C LEU A 303 -48.61 32.81 -5.07
N ALA A 304 -47.57 33.64 -5.24
CA ALA A 304 -47.02 33.97 -6.56
C ALA A 304 -46.12 32.86 -7.13
N ILE A 305 -45.36 32.17 -6.27
CA ILE A 305 -44.45 31.09 -6.65
C ILE A 305 -44.83 29.83 -5.86
N PRO A 306 -45.20 28.72 -6.52
CA PRO A 306 -45.63 27.50 -5.81
C PRO A 306 -44.58 26.90 -4.86
N ASP A 307 -43.29 27.14 -5.12
CA ASP A 307 -42.19 26.59 -4.32
C ASP A 307 -42.15 27.16 -2.89
N VAL A 308 -42.74 28.32 -2.61
CA VAL A 308 -42.78 28.92 -1.25
C VAL A 308 -44.04 28.59 -0.46
N ALA A 309 -44.87 27.66 -0.93
CA ALA A 309 -46.15 27.29 -0.30
C ALA A 309 -46.06 26.98 1.20
N VAL A 310 -45.00 26.31 1.65
CA VAL A 310 -44.77 25.99 3.07
C VAL A 310 -44.68 27.24 3.95
N LEU A 311 -44.20 28.37 3.42
CA LEU A 311 -44.13 29.67 4.11
C LEU A 311 -45.41 30.46 3.94
N SER A 312 -45.96 30.49 2.73
CA SER A 312 -47.13 31.30 2.40
C SER A 312 -48.40 30.81 3.09
N LEU A 313 -48.51 29.50 3.37
CA LEU A 313 -49.66 28.92 4.07
C LEU A 313 -49.87 29.53 5.45
N PRO A 314 -48.96 29.40 6.43
CA PRO A 314 -49.19 30.01 7.75
C PRO A 314 -49.26 31.54 7.69
N LEU A 315 -48.56 32.16 6.74
CA LEU A 315 -48.60 33.60 6.52
C LEU A 315 -49.99 34.09 6.08
N SER A 316 -50.71 33.33 5.23
CA SER A 316 -52.07 33.70 4.81
C SER A 316 -53.09 33.65 5.94
N TYR A 317 -52.83 32.85 6.97
CA TYR A 317 -53.63 32.78 8.20
C TYR A 317 -53.12 33.72 9.31
N ASN A 318 -52.17 34.61 9.01
CA ASN A 318 -51.53 35.53 9.97
C ASN A 318 -50.89 34.81 11.18
N GLN A 319 -50.41 33.58 11.00
CA GLN A 319 -49.75 32.78 12.06
C GLN A 319 -48.23 33.00 12.05
N ASP A 320 -47.78 34.16 12.56
CA ASP A 320 -46.37 34.59 12.52
C ASP A 320 -45.39 33.56 13.13
N TRP A 321 -45.75 32.91 14.23
CA TRP A 321 -44.88 31.93 14.90
C TRP A 321 -44.67 30.67 14.05
N LEU A 322 -45.72 30.23 13.35
CA LEU A 322 -45.67 29.05 12.48
C LEU A 322 -44.92 29.37 11.18
N THR A 323 -45.08 30.59 10.66
CA THR A 323 -44.27 31.13 9.56
C THR A 323 -42.79 31.18 9.93
N LEU A 324 -42.43 31.64 11.14
CA LEU A 324 -41.05 31.60 11.64
C LEU A 324 -40.51 30.17 11.74
N LEU A 325 -41.33 29.22 12.21
CA LEU A 325 -40.95 27.82 12.30
C LEU A 325 -40.72 27.21 10.91
N ALA A 326 -41.62 27.48 9.94
CA ALA A 326 -41.49 27.06 8.55
C ALA A 326 -40.23 27.65 7.90
N PHE A 327 -39.96 28.94 8.14
CA PHE A 327 -38.74 29.62 7.70
C PHE A 327 -37.49 28.97 8.28
N LEU A 328 -37.50 28.66 9.58
CA LEU A 328 -36.39 27.98 10.24
C LEU A 328 -36.17 26.58 9.67
N GLY A 329 -37.25 25.85 9.37
CA GLY A 329 -37.23 24.55 8.71
C GLY A 329 -36.57 24.61 7.33
N GLY A 330 -36.97 25.55 6.48
CA GLY A 330 -36.38 25.69 5.15
C GLY A 330 -34.96 26.27 5.17
N PHE A 331 -34.66 27.20 6.08
CA PHE A 331 -33.29 27.68 6.31
C PHE A 331 -32.37 26.52 6.73
N SER A 332 -32.80 25.72 7.71
CA SER A 332 -32.14 24.49 8.13
C SER A 332 -31.93 23.50 6.97
N ALA A 333 -32.92 23.37 6.09
CA ALA A 333 -32.84 22.50 4.91
C ALA A 333 -31.70 22.91 3.96
N SER A 334 -31.52 24.22 3.77
CA SER A 334 -30.43 24.79 2.96
C SER A 334 -29.07 24.75 3.66
N THR A 335 -28.99 25.18 4.93
CA THR A 335 -27.72 25.31 5.66
C THR A 335 -27.03 23.98 5.86
N GLY A 336 -27.76 22.95 6.31
CA GLY A 336 -27.17 21.63 6.54
C GLY A 336 -26.59 21.03 5.27
N MET A 337 -27.26 21.24 4.14
CA MET A 337 -26.77 20.77 2.85
C MET A 337 -25.50 21.52 2.42
N LEU A 338 -25.47 22.85 2.53
CA LEU A 338 -24.30 23.68 2.18
C LEU A 338 -23.09 23.34 3.07
N LEU A 339 -23.30 23.16 4.37
CA LEU A 339 -22.25 22.81 5.34
C LEU A 339 -21.62 21.46 5.02
N VAL A 340 -22.41 20.38 4.96
CA VAL A 340 -21.89 19.02 4.77
C VAL A 340 -21.29 18.85 3.36
N SER A 341 -21.90 19.45 2.33
CA SER A 341 -21.37 19.37 0.95
C SER A 341 -20.00 20.04 0.84
N SER A 342 -19.84 21.24 1.38
CA SER A 342 -18.58 21.98 1.32
C SER A 342 -17.48 21.29 2.13
N VAL A 343 -17.81 20.71 3.28
CA VAL A 343 -16.84 19.90 4.05
C VAL A 343 -16.42 18.66 3.27
N ALA A 344 -17.36 17.86 2.77
CA ALA A 344 -17.06 16.64 2.02
C ALA A 344 -16.23 16.93 0.75
N LEU A 345 -16.60 17.98 -0.01
CA LEU A 345 -15.85 18.41 -1.18
C LEU A 345 -14.47 18.95 -0.82
N SER A 346 -14.32 19.68 0.29
CA SER A 346 -13.00 20.17 0.71
C SER A 346 -12.01 19.06 1.04
N ILE A 347 -12.50 17.95 1.62
CA ILE A 347 -11.71 16.76 1.90
C ILE A 347 -11.25 16.13 0.57
N MET A 348 -12.17 15.94 -0.38
CA MET A 348 -11.85 15.43 -1.72
C MET A 348 -10.85 16.32 -2.46
N LEU A 349 -11.11 17.62 -2.54
CA LEU A 349 -10.24 18.57 -3.26
C LEU A 349 -8.84 18.64 -2.64
N SER A 350 -8.76 18.63 -1.31
CA SER A 350 -7.49 18.66 -0.61
C SER A 350 -6.70 17.37 -0.86
N ASN A 351 -7.32 16.20 -0.65
CA ASN A 351 -6.63 14.92 -0.65
C ASN A 351 -6.33 14.39 -2.06
N ASP A 352 -7.25 14.58 -3.00
CA ASP A 352 -7.21 13.92 -4.32
C ASP A 352 -6.71 14.83 -5.44
N LEU A 353 -6.67 16.16 -5.22
CA LEU A 353 -6.30 17.13 -6.25
C LEU A 353 -5.13 18.03 -5.83
N ILE A 354 -5.30 18.80 -4.75
CA ILE A 354 -4.34 19.85 -4.38
C ILE A 354 -3.08 19.25 -3.76
N MET A 355 -3.19 18.30 -2.83
CA MET A 355 -2.01 17.72 -2.18
C MET A 355 -1.09 16.97 -3.15
N PRO A 356 -1.60 16.11 -4.05
CA PRO A 356 -0.79 15.51 -5.09
C PRO A 356 -0.15 16.54 -6.03
N ALA A 357 -0.86 17.62 -6.37
CA ALA A 357 -0.33 18.69 -7.20
C ALA A 357 0.83 19.43 -6.52
N LEU A 358 0.67 19.84 -5.25
CA LEU A 358 1.71 20.51 -4.46
C LEU A 358 3.00 19.69 -4.36
N TRP A 359 2.86 18.37 -4.19
CA TRP A 359 4.01 17.45 -4.18
C TRP A 359 4.65 17.31 -5.56
N ARG A 360 3.88 17.26 -6.64
CA ARG A 360 4.41 17.16 -8.00
C ARG A 360 5.21 18.41 -8.40
N THR A 361 4.81 19.57 -7.91
CA THR A 361 5.49 20.85 -8.16
C THR A 361 6.66 21.14 -7.22
N ASN A 362 7.03 20.21 -6.31
CA ASN A 362 8.07 20.38 -5.28
C ASN A 362 7.92 21.64 -4.38
N LEU A 363 6.79 22.35 -4.44
CA LEU A 363 6.46 23.51 -3.61
C LEU A 363 6.35 23.16 -2.12
N LEU A 364 6.00 21.90 -1.83
CA LEU A 364 5.97 21.36 -0.47
C LEU A 364 6.66 20.00 -0.45
N SER A 365 7.69 19.85 0.39
CA SER A 365 8.27 18.52 0.64
C SER A 365 7.33 17.70 1.51
N ARG A 366 7.23 16.40 1.23
CA ARG A 366 6.46 15.42 2.03
C ARG A 366 6.86 15.37 3.51
N HIS A 367 8.01 15.95 3.86
CA HIS A 367 8.59 15.97 5.19
C HIS A 367 8.50 17.34 5.89
N ASP A 368 7.83 18.34 5.29
CA ASP A 368 7.72 19.67 5.87
C ASP A 368 6.90 19.66 7.19
N LYS A 369 7.41 20.30 8.24
CA LYS A 369 6.72 20.44 9.54
C LYS A 369 5.43 21.26 9.42
N ARG A 370 5.29 22.06 8.35
CA ARG A 370 4.09 22.88 8.09
C ARG A 370 2.93 22.07 7.49
N LEU A 371 3.10 20.78 7.18
CA LEU A 371 2.07 19.94 6.53
C LEU A 371 0.68 20.03 7.18
N PRO A 372 0.52 19.94 8.52
CA PRO A 372 -0.80 19.98 9.14
C PRO A 372 -1.47 21.36 9.01
N LEU A 373 -0.66 22.43 9.07
CA LEU A 373 -1.12 23.82 8.89
C LEU A 373 -1.52 24.08 7.44
N VAL A 374 -0.74 23.58 6.48
CA VAL A 374 -1.02 23.68 5.04
C VAL A 374 -2.30 22.92 4.72
N LEU A 375 -2.47 21.68 5.18
CA LEU A 375 -3.71 20.91 4.98
C LEU A 375 -4.95 21.65 5.52
N LYS A 376 -4.85 22.20 6.73
CA LYS A 376 -5.94 22.98 7.33
C LYS A 376 -6.25 24.23 6.51
N PHE A 377 -5.21 24.95 6.07
CA PHE A 377 -5.37 26.13 5.22
C PHE A 377 -5.99 25.77 3.86
N THR A 378 -5.47 24.74 3.20
CA THR A 378 -5.99 24.22 1.93
C THR A 378 -7.46 23.85 2.05
N ARG A 379 -7.88 23.10 3.07
CA ARG A 379 -9.30 22.77 3.28
C ARG A 379 -10.18 24.02 3.43
N ARG A 380 -9.72 25.05 4.16
CA ARG A 380 -10.45 26.33 4.30
C ARG A 380 -10.59 27.06 2.97
N VAL A 381 -9.52 27.12 2.19
CA VAL A 381 -9.54 27.73 0.85
C VAL A 381 -10.48 26.95 -0.07
N CYS A 382 -10.49 25.62 -0.03
CA CYS A 382 -11.43 24.80 -0.80
C CYS A 382 -12.88 25.07 -0.43
N ILE A 383 -13.21 25.17 0.86
CA ILE A 383 -14.57 25.52 1.33
C ILE A 383 -14.99 26.87 0.76
N LEU A 384 -14.14 27.88 0.88
CA LEU A 384 -14.41 29.23 0.35
C LEU A 384 -14.59 29.21 -1.17
N ALA A 385 -13.71 28.51 -1.90
CA ALA A 385 -13.77 28.41 -3.36
C ALA A 385 -15.05 27.71 -3.84
N VAL A 386 -15.44 26.60 -3.20
CA VAL A 386 -16.65 25.84 -3.55
C VAL A 386 -17.92 26.66 -3.26
N MET A 387 -17.99 27.33 -2.10
CA MET A 387 -19.11 28.21 -1.76
C MET A 387 -19.20 29.42 -2.71
N LEU A 388 -18.06 30.00 -3.07
CA LEU A 388 -17.99 31.10 -4.04
C LEU A 388 -18.44 30.65 -5.43
N LEU A 389 -18.02 29.47 -5.90
CA LEU A 389 -18.50 28.91 -7.18
C LEU A 389 -20.01 28.67 -7.18
N GLY A 390 -20.56 28.17 -6.07
CA GLY A 390 -22.01 28.04 -5.89
C GLY A 390 -22.73 29.40 -5.96
N PHE A 391 -22.17 30.43 -5.33
CA PHE A 391 -22.70 31.80 -5.40
C PHE A 391 -22.60 32.40 -6.81
N LEU A 392 -21.45 32.24 -7.48
CA LEU A 392 -21.26 32.72 -8.85
C LEU A 392 -22.27 32.06 -9.80
N PHE A 393 -22.48 30.76 -9.66
CA PHE A 393 -23.49 30.05 -10.45
C PHE A 393 -24.91 30.56 -10.14
N PHE A 394 -25.25 30.79 -8.87
CA PHE A 394 -26.51 31.45 -8.49
C PHE A 394 -26.68 32.82 -9.16
N HIS A 395 -25.62 33.63 -9.16
CA HIS A 395 -25.64 34.98 -9.74
C HIS A 395 -25.79 34.96 -11.27
N PHE A 396 -25.07 34.07 -11.97
CA PHE A 396 -25.15 33.96 -13.43
C PHE A 396 -26.49 33.43 -13.94
N PHE A 397 -27.15 32.56 -13.17
CA PHE A 397 -28.39 31.88 -13.57
C PHE A 397 -29.63 32.42 -12.83
N ASN A 398 -29.71 33.75 -12.67
CA ASN A 398 -30.80 34.36 -11.90
C ASN A 398 -32.19 34.16 -12.55
N ASP A 399 -32.26 34.00 -13.87
CA ASP A 399 -33.54 33.98 -14.62
C ASP A 399 -34.31 32.64 -14.56
N ILE A 400 -33.75 31.58 -13.96
CA ILE A 400 -34.39 30.25 -13.89
C ILE A 400 -35.15 30.08 -12.57
N ASP A 401 -36.46 30.28 -12.57
CA ASP A 401 -37.28 30.31 -11.35
C ASP A 401 -37.58 28.94 -10.71
N GLN A 402 -37.44 27.83 -11.44
CA GLN A 402 -37.76 26.50 -10.93
C GLN A 402 -36.61 25.87 -10.15
N LEU A 403 -36.82 25.57 -8.86
CA LEU A 403 -35.82 24.93 -8.02
C LEU A 403 -35.46 23.49 -8.46
N SER A 404 -36.40 22.75 -9.06
CA SER A 404 -36.21 21.34 -9.42
C SER A 404 -35.16 21.12 -10.51
N VAL A 405 -35.02 22.06 -11.46
CA VAL A 405 -34.15 21.89 -12.64
C VAL A 405 -32.68 21.71 -12.23
N PHE A 406 -32.15 22.59 -11.36
CA PHE A 406 -30.77 22.48 -10.90
C PHE A 406 -30.51 21.22 -10.05
N GLY A 407 -31.52 20.78 -9.28
CA GLY A 407 -31.46 19.53 -8.52
C GLY A 407 -31.30 18.31 -9.43
N LEU A 408 -32.12 18.23 -10.49
CA LEU A 408 -32.10 17.14 -11.46
C LEU A 408 -30.83 17.14 -12.32
N LEU A 409 -30.31 18.32 -12.69
CA LEU A 409 -29.00 18.43 -13.36
C LEU A 409 -27.87 17.87 -12.51
N ALA A 410 -27.85 18.18 -11.21
CA ALA A 410 -26.84 17.65 -10.31
C ALA A 410 -27.00 16.14 -10.06
N PHE A 411 -28.23 15.65 -9.88
CA PHE A 411 -28.48 14.22 -9.67
C PHE A 411 -28.10 13.39 -10.89
N SER A 412 -28.41 13.87 -12.10
CA SER A 412 -28.03 13.21 -13.36
C SER A 412 -26.52 13.17 -13.59
N ALA A 413 -25.80 14.24 -13.23
CA ALA A 413 -24.33 14.28 -13.27
C ALA A 413 -23.71 13.30 -12.27
N VAL A 414 -24.21 13.30 -11.04
CA VAL A 414 -23.68 12.45 -9.96
C VAL A 414 -24.00 10.97 -10.20
N ALA A 415 -25.13 10.65 -10.83
CA ALA A 415 -25.49 9.29 -11.22
C ALA A 415 -24.46 8.64 -12.16
N GLN A 416 -23.66 9.43 -12.88
CA GLN A 416 -22.58 8.91 -13.72
C GLN A 416 -21.49 8.17 -12.94
N PHE A 417 -21.36 8.40 -11.63
CA PHE A 417 -20.44 7.62 -10.79
C PHE A 417 -20.96 6.21 -10.45
N SER A 418 -22.26 5.97 -10.62
CA SER A 418 -22.90 4.72 -10.21
C SER A 418 -22.37 3.46 -10.90
N PRO A 419 -22.04 3.44 -12.22
CA PRO A 419 -21.54 2.22 -12.86
C PRO A 419 -20.18 1.81 -12.30
N ALA A 420 -19.30 2.78 -12.06
CA ALA A 420 -17.98 2.54 -11.48
C ALA A 420 -18.07 2.06 -10.02
N LEU A 421 -19.01 2.61 -9.24
CA LEU A 421 -19.20 2.28 -7.83
C LEU A 421 -19.86 0.91 -7.66
N ILE A 422 -20.98 0.65 -8.35
CA ILE A 422 -21.71 -0.62 -8.29
C ILE A 422 -20.89 -1.73 -8.97
N GLY A 423 -20.33 -1.47 -10.15
CA GLY A 423 -19.44 -2.41 -10.83
C GLY A 423 -18.21 -2.76 -9.98
N GLY A 424 -17.70 -1.81 -9.20
CA GLY A 424 -16.62 -2.05 -8.25
C GLY A 424 -16.97 -3.07 -7.14
N LEU A 425 -18.24 -3.13 -6.75
CA LEU A 425 -18.75 -4.02 -5.69
C LEU A 425 -19.16 -5.40 -6.20
N TYR A 426 -19.71 -5.50 -7.41
CA TYR A 426 -20.30 -6.75 -7.93
C TYR A 426 -19.49 -7.41 -9.05
N TRP A 427 -18.65 -6.65 -9.75
CA TRP A 427 -17.94 -7.15 -10.93
C TRP A 427 -16.42 -7.18 -10.73
N ARG A 428 -15.87 -8.40 -10.69
CA ARG A 428 -14.42 -8.62 -10.56
C ARG A 428 -13.63 -8.11 -11.78
N GLY A 429 -14.20 -8.24 -12.98
CA GLY A 429 -13.55 -7.93 -14.24
C GLY A 429 -13.50 -6.46 -14.65
N GLY A 430 -14.05 -5.54 -13.85
CA GLY A 430 -14.01 -4.11 -14.15
C GLY A 430 -12.58 -3.55 -14.14
N SER A 431 -12.18 -2.85 -15.20
CA SER A 431 -10.84 -2.27 -15.34
C SER A 431 -10.85 -0.75 -15.17
N LYS A 432 -9.70 -0.18 -14.79
CA LYS A 432 -9.59 1.29 -14.63
C LYS A 432 -9.85 2.04 -15.93
N GLN A 433 -9.46 1.47 -17.09
CA GLN A 433 -9.63 2.10 -18.38
C GLN A 433 -11.11 2.14 -18.79
N GLY A 434 -11.88 1.11 -18.43
CA GLY A 434 -13.33 1.15 -18.60
C GLY A 434 -13.99 2.26 -17.79
N VAL A 435 -13.53 2.49 -16.56
CA VAL A 435 -14.04 3.61 -15.74
C VAL A 435 -13.73 4.96 -16.36
N TYR A 436 -12.51 5.17 -16.87
CA TYR A 436 -12.16 6.42 -17.57
C TYR A 436 -13.05 6.67 -18.79
N ALA A 437 -13.20 5.67 -19.66
CA ALA A 437 -14.02 5.78 -20.86
C ALA A 437 -15.49 6.07 -20.50
N GLY A 438 -16.05 5.31 -19.55
CA GLY A 438 -17.43 5.48 -19.11
C GLY A 438 -17.69 6.87 -18.51
N LEU A 439 -16.85 7.30 -17.55
CA LEU A 439 -17.02 8.59 -16.87
C LEU A 439 -16.84 9.78 -17.81
N LEU A 440 -15.78 9.80 -18.62
CA LEU A 440 -15.51 10.92 -19.53
C LEU A 440 -16.62 11.05 -20.57
N THR A 441 -17.04 9.95 -21.18
CA THR A 441 -18.11 9.98 -22.16
C THR A 441 -19.47 10.30 -21.54
N GLY A 442 -19.78 9.72 -20.37
CA GLY A 442 -21.03 10.02 -19.65
C GLY A 442 -21.15 11.49 -19.25
N PHE A 443 -20.08 12.07 -18.68
CA PHE A 443 -20.07 13.49 -18.35
C PHE A 443 -20.05 14.40 -19.58
N ALA A 444 -19.36 14.02 -20.67
CA ALA A 444 -19.37 14.79 -21.91
C ALA A 444 -20.78 14.83 -22.52
N LEU A 445 -21.48 13.69 -22.56
CA LEU A 445 -22.85 13.62 -23.02
C LEU A 445 -23.79 14.39 -22.10
N TRP A 446 -23.70 14.21 -20.78
CA TRP A 446 -24.48 15.01 -19.83
C TRP A 446 -24.27 16.52 -20.01
N ALA A 447 -23.02 16.94 -20.17
CA ALA A 447 -22.68 18.33 -20.40
C ALA A 447 -23.30 18.85 -21.70
N TYR A 448 -23.31 18.01 -22.74
CA TYR A 448 -23.86 18.34 -24.05
C TYR A 448 -25.39 18.35 -24.11
N THR A 449 -26.06 17.34 -23.53
CA THR A 449 -27.51 17.12 -23.68
C THR A 449 -28.34 17.81 -22.60
N LEU A 450 -27.75 18.10 -21.42
CA LEU A 450 -28.50 18.64 -20.27
C LEU A 450 -27.95 19.99 -19.79
N LEU A 451 -26.65 20.05 -19.49
CA LEU A 451 -26.06 21.30 -18.97
C LEU A 451 -26.05 22.40 -20.03
N LEU A 452 -25.55 22.11 -21.23
CA LEU A 452 -25.40 23.08 -22.31
C LEU A 452 -26.75 23.69 -22.74
N PRO A 453 -27.84 22.94 -22.98
CA PRO A 453 -29.15 23.53 -23.27
C PRO A 453 -29.64 24.46 -22.15
N THR A 454 -29.41 24.10 -20.89
CA THR A 454 -29.77 24.94 -19.75
C THR A 454 -28.98 26.25 -19.76
N VAL A 455 -27.67 26.19 -20.04
CA VAL A 455 -26.80 27.37 -20.16
C VAL A 455 -27.17 28.24 -21.35
N LEU A 456 -27.48 27.63 -22.50
CA LEU A 456 -27.84 28.37 -23.69
C LEU A 456 -29.17 29.12 -23.52
N ARG A 457 -30.14 28.55 -22.80
CA ARG A 457 -31.43 29.18 -22.50
C ARG A 457 -31.30 30.39 -21.56
N SER A 458 -30.27 30.42 -20.71
CA SER A 458 -30.02 31.53 -19.79
C SER A 458 -29.10 32.64 -20.36
N LEU A 459 -28.70 32.55 -21.63
CA LEU A 459 -27.89 33.60 -22.26
C LEU A 459 -28.72 34.87 -22.52
N PRO A 460 -28.10 36.06 -22.51
CA PRO A 460 -28.77 37.32 -22.80
C PRO A 460 -29.50 37.32 -24.16
N GLU A 461 -30.57 38.11 -24.28
CA GLU A 461 -31.44 38.25 -25.47
C GLU A 461 -30.68 38.30 -26.81
N GLN A 462 -29.52 38.94 -26.85
CA GLN A 462 -28.66 39.08 -28.05
C GLN A 462 -28.23 37.74 -28.66
N PHE A 463 -28.12 36.67 -27.86
CA PHE A 463 -27.70 35.35 -28.30
C PHE A 463 -28.87 34.35 -28.45
N LYS A 464 -30.12 34.74 -28.14
CA LYS A 464 -31.29 33.83 -28.19
C LYS A 464 -31.51 33.21 -29.56
N VAL A 465 -31.31 33.96 -30.65
CA VAL A 465 -31.46 33.44 -32.03
C VAL A 465 -30.43 32.35 -32.32
N TYR A 466 -29.18 32.55 -31.91
CA TYR A 466 -28.13 31.53 -32.04
C TYR A 466 -28.43 30.30 -31.17
N THR A 467 -28.86 30.52 -29.93
CA THR A 467 -29.30 29.46 -29.01
C THR A 467 -30.43 28.62 -29.62
N GLN A 468 -31.49 29.26 -30.13
CA GLN A 468 -32.63 28.56 -30.73
C GLN A 468 -32.21 27.78 -31.97
N ASN A 469 -31.36 28.35 -32.83
CA ASN A 469 -30.83 27.64 -33.98
C ASN A 469 -30.00 26.42 -33.58
N PHE A 470 -29.16 26.54 -32.56
CA PHE A 470 -28.33 25.45 -32.06
C PHE A 470 -29.19 24.31 -31.45
N LEU A 471 -30.24 24.63 -30.71
CA LEU A 471 -31.13 23.64 -30.10
C LEU A 471 -32.06 22.96 -31.12
N ASN A 472 -32.59 23.74 -32.08
CA ASN A 472 -33.57 23.25 -33.05
C ASN A 472 -32.94 22.53 -34.25
N TYR A 473 -31.75 22.94 -34.69
CA TYR A 473 -31.10 22.36 -35.87
C TYR A 473 -29.79 21.62 -35.57
N GLY A 474 -29.32 21.65 -34.32
CA GLY A 474 -28.05 21.06 -33.92
C GLY A 474 -26.83 21.90 -34.35
N PRO A 475 -25.63 21.53 -33.90
CA PRO A 475 -24.39 22.17 -34.34
C PRO A 475 -24.22 22.02 -35.86
N PHE A 476 -23.81 23.10 -36.52
CA PHE A 476 -23.61 23.14 -37.98
C PHE A 476 -24.86 22.77 -38.82
N HIS A 477 -26.07 22.92 -38.27
CA HIS A 477 -27.34 22.51 -38.91
C HIS A 477 -27.47 20.99 -39.19
N ILE A 478 -26.73 20.16 -38.46
CA ILE A 478 -26.86 18.70 -38.52
C ILE A 478 -27.91 18.26 -37.51
N GLY A 479 -29.13 17.95 -37.99
CA GLY A 479 -30.28 17.60 -37.14
C GLY A 479 -30.09 16.36 -36.26
N TRP A 480 -29.17 15.44 -36.60
CA TRP A 480 -28.85 14.27 -35.79
C TRP A 480 -28.03 14.60 -34.54
N LEU A 481 -27.37 15.76 -34.51
CA LEU A 481 -26.58 16.22 -33.38
C LEU A 481 -27.39 17.17 -32.49
N ARG A 482 -28.72 17.14 -32.53
CA ARG A 482 -29.51 17.98 -31.62
C ARG A 482 -29.30 17.56 -30.17
N PRO A 483 -28.96 18.49 -29.25
CA PRO A 483 -28.70 18.15 -27.84
C PRO A 483 -29.84 17.43 -27.12
N GLU A 484 -31.09 17.81 -27.40
CA GLU A 484 -32.29 17.24 -26.75
C GLU A 484 -32.93 16.10 -27.57
N ALA A 485 -32.43 15.84 -28.78
CA ALA A 485 -32.95 14.82 -29.70
C ALA A 485 -31.80 14.17 -30.48
N LEU A 486 -30.81 13.66 -29.75
CA LEU A 486 -29.60 13.04 -30.29
C LEU A 486 -29.97 11.82 -31.14
N LEU A 487 -29.39 11.73 -32.34
CA LEU A 487 -29.72 10.76 -33.41
C LEU A 487 -31.17 10.84 -33.93
N GLY A 488 -31.89 11.93 -33.67
CA GLY A 488 -33.27 12.12 -34.14
C GLY A 488 -34.35 11.44 -33.28
N PHE A 489 -34.01 10.98 -32.07
CA PHE A 489 -34.99 10.44 -31.12
C PHE A 489 -35.69 11.57 -30.37
N GLU A 490 -36.91 11.92 -30.80
CA GLU A 490 -37.74 13.00 -30.19
C GLU A 490 -38.79 12.49 -29.19
N SER A 491 -38.94 11.17 -29.01
CA SER A 491 -40.02 10.58 -28.20
C SER A 491 -39.81 10.65 -26.69
N PHE A 492 -38.72 11.26 -26.20
CA PHE A 492 -38.43 11.35 -24.76
C PHE A 492 -38.38 12.81 -24.32
N ASP A 493 -38.91 13.08 -23.12
CA ASP A 493 -38.63 14.31 -22.40
C ASP A 493 -37.10 14.60 -22.31
N PRO A 494 -36.65 15.88 -22.42
CA PRO A 494 -35.23 16.22 -22.47
C PRO A 494 -34.39 15.64 -21.32
N LEU A 495 -34.96 15.56 -20.11
CA LEU A 495 -34.26 14.95 -18.96
C LEU A 495 -34.04 13.46 -19.19
N THR A 496 -35.10 12.74 -19.57
CA THR A 496 -35.07 11.30 -19.85
C THR A 496 -34.10 11.00 -20.98
N HIS A 497 -34.17 11.76 -22.06
CA HIS A 497 -33.28 11.65 -23.21
C HIS A 497 -31.81 11.77 -22.79
N GLY A 498 -31.46 12.87 -22.10
CA GLY A 498 -30.09 13.13 -21.69
C GLY A 498 -29.53 12.08 -20.73
N VAL A 499 -30.33 11.60 -19.76
CA VAL A 499 -29.91 10.58 -18.80
C VAL A 499 -29.70 9.23 -19.47
N VAL A 500 -30.61 8.81 -20.34
CA VAL A 500 -30.52 7.52 -21.05
C VAL A 500 -29.25 7.46 -21.89
N TRP A 501 -28.92 8.52 -22.64
CA TRP A 501 -27.69 8.57 -23.42
C TRP A 501 -26.44 8.66 -22.57
N ALA A 502 -26.40 9.59 -21.60
CA ALA A 502 -25.22 9.80 -20.77
C ALA A 502 -24.90 8.57 -19.90
N LEU A 503 -25.89 8.10 -19.12
CA LEU A 503 -25.71 6.96 -18.22
C LEU A 503 -25.63 5.64 -18.99
N GLY A 504 -26.44 5.46 -20.03
CA GLY A 504 -26.44 4.25 -20.85
C GLY A 504 -25.10 4.05 -21.56
N LEU A 505 -24.57 5.08 -22.22
CA LEU A 505 -23.28 4.97 -22.90
C LEU A 505 -22.11 4.83 -21.90
N ASN A 506 -22.20 5.47 -20.74
CA ASN A 506 -21.26 5.26 -19.64
C ASN A 506 -21.20 3.79 -19.21
N ILE A 507 -22.36 3.16 -18.96
CA ILE A 507 -22.44 1.73 -18.61
C ILE A 507 -21.89 0.85 -19.73
N ILE A 508 -22.29 1.10 -20.99
CA ILE A 508 -21.85 0.31 -22.15
C ILE A 508 -20.33 0.40 -22.30
N LEU A 509 -19.75 1.59 -22.27
CA LEU A 509 -18.31 1.78 -22.42
C LEU A 509 -17.55 1.22 -21.21
N TYR A 510 -18.05 1.41 -20.00
CA TYR A 510 -17.47 0.79 -18.81
C TYR A 510 -17.36 -0.73 -18.96
N ILE A 511 -18.44 -1.39 -19.42
CA ILE A 511 -18.45 -2.85 -19.61
C ILE A 511 -17.57 -3.26 -20.79
N TRP A 512 -17.73 -2.61 -21.95
CA TRP A 512 -17.07 -2.99 -23.19
C TRP A 512 -15.56 -2.79 -23.12
N VAL A 513 -15.11 -1.61 -22.68
CA VAL A 513 -13.68 -1.30 -22.53
C VAL A 513 -13.05 -2.14 -21.43
N SER A 514 -13.76 -2.44 -20.33
CA SER A 514 -13.24 -3.36 -19.30
C SER A 514 -13.08 -4.81 -19.78
N ARG A 515 -13.88 -5.25 -20.78
CA ARG A 515 -13.71 -6.56 -21.41
C ARG A 515 -12.52 -6.59 -22.37
N ILE A 516 -12.29 -5.50 -23.11
CA ILE A 516 -11.16 -5.38 -24.05
C ILE A 516 -9.84 -5.25 -23.27
N PHE A 517 -9.81 -4.32 -22.32
CA PHE A 517 -8.64 -4.05 -21.50
C PHE A 517 -8.78 -4.74 -20.16
N ARG A 518 -8.23 -5.96 -20.07
CA ARG A 518 -8.23 -6.76 -18.85
C ARG A 518 -7.61 -5.99 -17.69
N PRO A 519 -8.16 -6.10 -16.46
CA PRO A 519 -7.62 -5.42 -15.30
C PRO A 519 -6.17 -5.85 -15.04
N SER A 520 -5.32 -4.87 -14.75
CA SER A 520 -3.90 -5.12 -14.42
C SER A 520 -3.75 -5.97 -13.15
N ILE A 521 -2.58 -6.57 -12.91
CA ILE A 521 -2.33 -7.38 -11.70
C ILE A 521 -2.61 -6.57 -10.42
N ALA A 522 -2.22 -5.29 -10.40
CA ALA A 522 -2.51 -4.38 -9.29
C ALA A 522 -4.03 -4.17 -9.09
N GLU A 523 -4.80 -4.07 -10.18
CA GLU A 523 -6.28 -3.97 -10.13
C GLU A 523 -6.91 -5.27 -9.65
N GLN A 524 -6.39 -6.44 -10.06
CA GLN A 524 -6.89 -7.75 -9.64
C GLN A 524 -6.67 -7.99 -8.14
N ILE A 525 -5.49 -7.67 -7.63
CA ILE A 525 -5.18 -7.79 -6.19
C ILE A 525 -6.10 -6.88 -5.36
N GLN A 526 -6.35 -5.65 -5.80
CA GLN A 526 -7.29 -4.76 -5.11
C GLN A 526 -8.73 -5.27 -5.24
N ALA A 527 -9.14 -5.76 -6.41
CA ALA A 527 -10.45 -6.37 -6.61
C ALA A 527 -10.69 -7.49 -5.60
N GLU A 528 -9.76 -8.43 -5.48
CA GLU A 528 -9.89 -9.55 -4.54
C GLU A 528 -10.08 -9.08 -3.10
N SER A 529 -9.37 -8.03 -2.67
CA SER A 529 -9.57 -7.48 -1.32
C SER A 529 -10.99 -6.96 -1.07
N PHE A 530 -11.70 -6.48 -2.10
CA PHE A 530 -13.09 -6.05 -1.98
C PHE A 530 -14.07 -7.23 -1.91
N PHE A 531 -13.77 -8.36 -2.57
CA PHE A 531 -14.62 -9.56 -2.57
C PHE A 531 -14.29 -10.56 -1.44
N TYR A 532 -13.09 -10.51 -0.86
CA TYR A 532 -12.63 -11.44 0.19
C TYR A 532 -13.53 -11.43 1.44
N TYR A 533 -14.20 -10.30 1.72
CA TYR A 533 -15.06 -10.12 2.89
C TYR A 533 -16.53 -10.56 2.70
N GLU A 534 -16.85 -11.21 1.57
CA GLU A 534 -18.16 -11.83 1.34
C GLU A 534 -18.25 -13.29 1.83
N THR A 535 -17.13 -14.01 1.84
CA THR A 535 -17.11 -15.47 2.03
C THR A 535 -16.77 -15.93 3.45
N LYS A 536 -16.35 -15.04 4.36
CA LYS A 536 -16.12 -15.37 5.78
C LYS A 536 -17.06 -14.57 6.70
N PRO A 537 -17.75 -15.21 7.67
CA PRO A 537 -18.44 -14.48 8.73
C PRO A 537 -17.42 -13.64 9.52
N LEU A 538 -17.86 -12.46 9.99
CA LEU A 538 -17.08 -11.60 10.87
C LEU A 538 -16.41 -12.46 11.96
N PRO A 539 -15.09 -12.35 12.17
CA PRO A 539 -14.47 -13.03 13.28
C PRO A 539 -15.11 -12.49 14.56
N SER A 540 -15.86 -13.35 15.25
CA SER A 540 -16.12 -13.16 16.67
C SER A 540 -14.78 -12.94 17.37
N HIS A 541 -14.76 -11.99 18.31
CA HIS A 541 -13.61 -11.39 18.99
C HIS A 541 -12.54 -12.31 19.63
N ASN A 542 -12.50 -13.62 19.35
CA ASN A 542 -11.76 -14.64 20.10
C ASN A 542 -10.85 -15.57 19.29
N THR A 543 -10.33 -15.19 18.12
CA THR A 543 -9.35 -16.03 17.41
C THR A 543 -8.10 -15.25 17.02
N SER A 544 -7.05 -15.50 17.80
CA SER A 544 -5.67 -15.02 17.71
C SER A 544 -4.85 -15.54 16.52
N ASN A 545 -5.48 -16.14 15.49
CA ASN A 545 -4.77 -16.89 14.44
C ASN A 545 -4.75 -16.26 13.03
N ASP A 546 -5.36 -15.10 12.80
CA ASP A 546 -5.44 -14.50 11.45
C ASP A 546 -4.39 -13.38 11.17
N ILE A 547 -3.31 -13.30 11.95
CA ILE A 547 -2.27 -12.24 11.81
C ILE A 547 -1.25 -12.55 10.69
N ASN A 548 -1.22 -13.76 10.12
CA ASN A 548 -0.13 -14.18 9.20
C ASN A 548 -0.38 -13.91 7.70
N TYR A 549 -1.48 -13.28 7.31
CA TYR A 549 -1.72 -12.93 5.91
C TYR A 549 -1.52 -11.42 5.65
N LEU A 550 -0.39 -11.16 4.95
CA LEU A 550 0.10 -9.91 4.35
C LEU A 550 1.09 -9.08 5.20
N HIS A 551 2.35 -9.13 4.72
CA HIS A 551 3.50 -8.24 4.93
C HIS A 551 4.56 -8.69 5.96
N HIS A 552 5.43 -9.63 5.55
CA HIS A 552 6.66 -10.00 6.29
C HIS A 552 7.72 -8.88 6.38
N ASP A 553 7.64 -7.83 5.56
CA ASP A 553 8.61 -6.72 5.56
C ASP A 553 8.36 -5.63 6.62
N VAL A 554 7.23 -5.67 7.32
CA VAL A 554 6.83 -4.66 8.32
C VAL A 554 7.57 -4.84 9.66
N ALA A 555 8.17 -6.02 9.90
CA ALA A 555 8.80 -6.38 11.18
C ALA A 555 10.04 -5.55 11.58
N ARG A 556 10.51 -4.64 10.71
CA ARG A 556 11.68 -3.77 10.97
C ARG A 556 11.35 -2.42 11.62
N LEU A 557 10.10 -1.98 11.58
CA LEU A 557 9.68 -0.73 12.22
C LEU A 557 9.24 -1.00 13.65
N LYS A 558 9.68 -0.17 14.61
CA LYS A 558 9.13 -0.21 15.97
C LYS A 558 7.77 0.48 15.98
N VAL A 559 6.91 0.10 16.92
CA VAL A 559 5.64 0.81 17.16
C VAL A 559 5.90 2.29 17.46
N GLY A 560 7.00 2.62 18.15
CA GLY A 560 7.46 3.99 18.39
C GLY A 560 7.78 4.79 17.11
N ASP A 561 8.31 4.15 16.06
CA ASP A 561 8.59 4.81 14.78
C ASP A 561 7.29 5.18 14.06
N LEU A 562 6.31 4.27 14.07
CA LEU A 562 4.96 4.51 13.54
C LEU A 562 4.23 5.60 14.31
N ILE A 563 4.34 5.60 15.65
CA ILE A 563 3.81 6.68 16.49
C ILE A 563 4.50 8.00 16.15
N THR A 564 5.82 8.04 15.98
CA THR A 564 6.56 9.26 15.63
C THR A 564 6.15 9.81 14.26
N LEU A 565 5.96 8.93 13.28
CA LEU A 565 5.42 9.29 11.96
C LEU A 565 4.00 9.84 12.05
N ALA A 566 3.13 9.19 12.82
CA ALA A 566 1.77 9.64 13.07
C ALA A 566 1.73 10.99 13.82
N LYS A 567 2.59 11.18 14.83
CA LYS A 567 2.74 12.43 15.59
C LYS A 567 3.20 13.57 14.68
N ARG A 568 4.11 13.31 13.74
CA ARG A 568 4.61 14.32 12.80
C ARG A 568 3.52 14.85 11.85
N ILE A 569 2.59 13.99 11.45
CA ILE A 569 1.54 14.34 10.47
C ILE A 569 0.26 14.84 11.15
N THR A 570 -0.12 14.25 12.29
CA THR A 570 -1.42 14.52 12.95
C THR A 570 -1.32 15.33 14.25
N GLY A 571 -0.10 15.56 14.74
CA GLY A 571 0.18 16.22 16.02
C GLY A 571 0.34 15.24 17.19
N GLU A 572 1.12 15.62 18.19
CA GLU A 572 1.58 14.74 19.27
C GLU A 572 0.43 14.21 20.15
N GLY A 573 -0.49 15.09 20.54
CA GLY A 573 -1.63 14.73 21.41
C GLY A 573 -2.74 13.93 20.72
N ALA A 574 -2.90 14.03 19.40
CA ALA A 574 -3.92 13.29 18.66
C ALA A 574 -3.46 11.85 18.36
N ALA A 575 -2.22 11.69 17.89
CA ALA A 575 -1.65 10.38 17.61
C ALA A 575 -1.57 9.51 18.88
N THR A 576 -1.08 10.07 20.00
CA THR A 576 -0.92 9.30 21.25
C THR A 576 -2.27 8.79 21.77
N ARG A 577 -3.32 9.62 21.72
CA ARG A 577 -4.69 9.21 22.11
C ARG A 577 -5.25 8.11 21.21
N ALA A 578 -5.07 8.21 19.91
CA ALA A 578 -5.58 7.21 18.96
C ALA A 578 -4.92 5.84 19.16
N PHE A 579 -3.60 5.80 19.36
CA PHE A 579 -2.87 4.56 19.65
C PHE A 579 -3.28 3.96 21.01
N GLN A 580 -3.49 4.79 22.05
CA GLN A 580 -4.02 4.32 23.34
C GLN A 580 -5.44 3.79 23.25
N GLN A 581 -6.31 4.43 22.47
CA GLN A 581 -7.69 3.97 22.27
C GLN A 581 -7.73 2.64 21.50
N PHE A 582 -6.85 2.48 20.52
CA PHE A 582 -6.65 1.22 19.80
C PHE A 582 -6.20 0.09 20.73
N CYS A 583 -5.26 0.38 21.65
CA CYS A 583 -4.85 -0.54 22.71
C CYS A 583 -6.02 -0.97 23.61
N MET A 584 -6.84 -0.03 24.07
CA MET A 584 -8.01 -0.31 24.92
C MET A 584 -9.07 -1.15 24.21
N GLN A 585 -9.31 -0.91 22.90
CA GLN A 585 -10.30 -1.66 22.14
C GLN A 585 -9.88 -3.09 21.80
N ASN A 586 -8.57 -3.34 21.68
CA ASN A 586 -8.03 -4.63 21.29
C ASN A 586 -7.36 -5.39 22.45
N ASN A 587 -7.42 -4.88 23.69
CA ASN A 587 -6.74 -5.42 24.88
C ASN A 587 -5.23 -5.66 24.66
N VAL A 588 -4.54 -4.75 23.97
CA VAL A 588 -3.09 -4.81 23.72
C VAL A 588 -2.39 -3.73 24.52
N SER A 589 -1.27 -4.05 25.18
CA SER A 589 -0.46 -3.03 25.87
C SER A 589 0.36 -2.20 24.89
N LEU A 590 0.37 -0.88 25.07
CA LEU A 590 1.16 0.04 24.24
C LEU A 590 2.64 -0.10 24.62
N ASN A 591 3.41 -0.84 23.82
CA ASN A 591 4.85 -0.95 24.00
C ASN A 591 5.56 -0.37 22.77
N GLU A 592 6.09 0.85 22.90
CA GLU A 592 6.74 1.59 21.80
C GLU A 592 7.98 0.87 21.25
N ASN A 593 8.61 0.02 22.06
CA ASN A 593 9.80 -0.75 21.67
C ASN A 593 9.47 -2.10 21.00
N SER A 594 8.19 -2.50 20.96
CA SER A 594 7.78 -3.72 20.26
C SER A 594 7.86 -3.53 18.74
N SER A 595 8.18 -4.61 18.01
CA SER A 595 8.10 -4.62 16.56
C SER A 595 6.67 -4.38 16.11
N ALA A 596 6.48 -3.46 15.16
CA ALA A 596 5.19 -3.25 14.54
C ALA A 596 4.80 -4.51 13.76
N ASN A 597 3.85 -5.27 14.30
CA ASN A 597 3.19 -6.33 13.55
C ASN A 597 2.27 -5.72 12.46
N GLY A 598 1.73 -6.57 11.57
CA GLY A 598 0.81 -6.12 10.51
C GLY A 598 -0.43 -5.38 11.03
N MET A 599 -0.83 -5.64 12.29
CA MET A 599 -1.92 -4.92 12.96
C MET A 599 -1.56 -3.46 13.22
N TRP A 600 -0.39 -3.17 13.80
CA TRP A 600 0.10 -1.80 14.02
C TRP A 600 0.29 -1.02 12.73
N TRP A 601 0.80 -1.68 11.69
CA TRP A 601 0.94 -1.07 10.37
C TRP A 601 -0.41 -0.72 9.76
N ARG A 602 -1.36 -1.67 9.70
CA ARG A 602 -2.70 -1.42 9.16
C ARG A 602 -3.41 -0.31 9.91
N PHE A 603 -3.33 -0.31 11.23
CA PHE A 603 -3.88 0.78 12.05
C PHE A 603 -3.24 2.13 11.69
N THR A 604 -1.92 2.18 11.59
CA THR A 604 -1.20 3.42 11.24
C THR A 604 -1.50 3.89 9.82
N GLU A 605 -1.59 2.96 8.85
CA GLU A 605 -1.99 3.24 7.45
C GLU A 605 -3.43 3.79 7.41
N GLN A 606 -4.37 3.16 8.13
CA GLN A 606 -5.76 3.64 8.20
C GLN A 606 -5.86 5.01 8.91
N TYR A 607 -5.09 5.19 9.98
CA TYR A 607 -5.08 6.43 10.76
C TYR A 607 -4.53 7.61 9.94
N LEU A 608 -3.43 7.39 9.23
CA LEU A 608 -2.85 8.37 8.31
C LEU A 608 -3.71 8.56 7.06
N ALA A 609 -4.30 7.49 6.51
CA ALA A 609 -5.16 7.57 5.34
C ALA A 609 -6.38 8.48 5.58
N GLY A 610 -6.90 8.47 6.81
CA GLY A 610 -7.91 9.44 7.22
C GLY A 610 -7.44 10.87 6.98
N THR A 611 -6.21 11.23 7.36
CA THR A 611 -5.77 12.64 7.36
C THR A 611 -5.26 13.14 6.01
N ILE A 612 -4.53 12.29 5.29
CA ILE A 612 -3.80 12.66 4.06
C ILE A 612 -4.22 11.86 2.81
N GLY A 613 -5.21 10.97 2.92
CA GLY A 613 -5.66 10.07 1.85
C GLY A 613 -4.90 8.74 1.81
N ALA A 614 -5.56 7.68 1.36
CA ALA A 614 -5.03 6.31 1.42
C ALA A 614 -3.76 6.09 0.58
N ALA A 615 -3.69 6.69 -0.61
CA ALA A 615 -2.52 6.59 -1.49
C ALA A 615 -1.30 7.32 -0.90
N SER A 616 -1.53 8.49 -0.31
CA SER A 616 -0.51 9.32 0.34
C SER A 616 0.05 8.66 1.59
N ALA A 617 -0.82 8.14 2.46
CA ALA A 617 -0.45 7.49 3.71
C ALA A 617 0.44 6.26 3.46
N ARG A 618 0.05 5.42 2.50
CA ARG A 618 0.84 4.26 2.12
C ARG A 618 2.18 4.66 1.54
N THR A 619 2.21 5.67 0.68
CA THR A 619 3.48 6.14 0.10
C THR A 619 4.43 6.62 1.19
N LEU A 620 3.96 7.43 2.15
CA LEU A 620 4.79 7.88 3.28
C LEU A 620 5.29 6.73 4.14
N LEU A 621 4.44 5.77 4.47
CA LEU A 621 4.82 4.60 5.25
C LEU A 621 5.84 3.73 4.48
N THR A 622 5.65 3.52 3.17
CA THR A 622 6.62 2.79 2.34
C THR A 622 7.92 3.56 2.12
N THR A 623 7.90 4.89 2.01
CA THR A 623 9.12 5.71 1.90
C THR A 623 9.89 5.73 3.22
N ALA A 624 9.19 5.72 4.36
CA ALA A 624 9.80 5.56 5.67
C ALA A 624 10.49 4.20 5.82
N MET A 625 9.96 3.14 5.19
CA MET A 625 10.64 1.84 5.12
C MET A 625 11.87 1.84 4.21
N VAL A 626 11.88 2.63 3.13
CA VAL A 626 12.97 2.63 2.13
C VAL A 626 14.19 3.44 2.59
N ASN A 627 13.99 4.56 3.30
CA ASN A 627 15.07 5.54 3.53
C ASN A 627 15.68 5.58 4.94
N ASN A 628 15.44 4.59 5.80
CA ASN A 628 16.08 4.45 7.12
C ASN A 628 16.27 5.79 7.92
N GLY A 629 15.32 6.73 7.81
CA GLY A 629 15.29 7.95 8.61
C GLY A 629 16.28 9.11 8.29
N LEU A 630 16.99 9.15 7.16
CA LEU A 630 18.03 10.18 6.91
C LEU A 630 17.70 11.19 5.78
N ALA A 631 16.89 12.21 6.06
CA ALA A 631 16.66 13.31 5.08
C ALA A 631 16.41 14.71 5.70
N LEU A 632 16.94 15.03 6.88
CA LEU A 632 16.54 16.25 7.63
C LEU A 632 17.67 17.25 7.97
N GLY A 633 18.90 17.08 7.49
CA GLY A 633 20.04 17.88 7.94
C GLY A 633 20.56 19.02 7.03
N GLN A 634 20.19 19.11 5.75
CA GLN A 634 21.04 19.82 4.75
C GLN A 634 20.62 21.22 4.27
N VAL A 635 19.58 21.87 4.83
CA VAL A 635 19.02 23.12 4.25
C VAL A 635 19.53 24.42 4.93
N ALA A 636 20.48 24.36 5.85
CA ALA A 636 20.88 25.55 6.63
C ALA A 636 21.96 26.47 5.99
N ASN A 637 22.64 26.08 4.91
CA ASN A 637 23.93 26.70 4.53
C ASN A 637 23.96 27.60 3.27
N ILE A 638 22.83 28.08 2.73
CA ILE A 638 22.81 28.72 1.38
C ILE A 638 22.72 30.27 1.40
N LEU A 639 22.89 30.97 2.53
CA LEU A 639 22.44 32.38 2.62
C LEU A 639 23.46 33.52 2.85
N ASP A 640 24.76 33.40 2.52
CA ASP A 640 25.74 34.51 2.72
C ASP A 640 26.76 34.74 1.56
N GLN A 641 26.43 35.52 0.52
CA GLN A 641 27.40 35.90 -0.55
C GLN A 641 27.13 37.26 -1.24
N ALA A 642 27.55 38.40 -0.68
CA ALA A 642 27.45 39.66 -1.47
C ALA A 642 28.59 40.69 -1.33
N SER A 643 29.57 40.57 -0.44
CA SER A 643 30.34 41.77 -0.04
C SER A 643 31.84 41.85 -0.38
N GLN A 644 32.45 40.94 -1.14
CA GLN A 644 33.92 40.77 -1.07
C GLN A 644 34.80 41.23 -2.25
N TRP A 645 34.28 41.60 -3.42
CA TRP A 645 35.15 41.53 -4.61
C TRP A 645 36.10 42.72 -4.89
N GLN A 646 35.82 43.94 -4.42
CA GLN A 646 36.52 45.13 -4.96
C GLN A 646 37.67 45.70 -4.09
N ARG A 647 37.81 45.31 -2.81
CA ARG A 647 38.98 45.68 -1.98
C ARG A 647 40.18 44.77 -2.18
N PHE A 648 40.02 43.78 -3.06
CA PHE A 648 40.89 42.63 -3.14
C PHE A 648 42.30 43.02 -3.60
N ASN A 649 42.49 43.64 -4.76
CA ASN A 649 43.75 43.45 -5.47
C ASN A 649 44.98 44.32 -5.11
N GLN A 650 44.83 45.50 -4.49
CA GLN A 650 45.99 46.36 -4.17
C GLN A 650 46.30 46.47 -2.68
N ASN A 651 45.28 46.32 -1.83
CA ASN A 651 45.52 45.90 -0.46
C ASN A 651 46.23 44.54 -0.48
N LEU A 652 45.81 43.60 -1.35
CA LEU A 652 46.30 42.22 -1.37
C LEU A 652 47.79 42.04 -1.08
N ILE A 653 48.75 42.76 -1.67
CA ILE A 653 50.18 42.44 -1.48
C ILE A 653 50.76 42.99 -0.16
N MET A 654 50.54 44.26 0.16
CA MET A 654 50.99 44.80 1.46
C MET A 654 50.13 44.29 2.62
N THR A 655 48.83 44.10 2.40
CA THR A 655 47.92 43.35 3.30
C THR A 655 48.36 41.90 3.39
N MET A 656 48.88 41.25 2.35
CA MET A 656 49.37 39.86 2.47
C MET A 656 50.54 39.78 3.43
N ILE A 657 51.53 40.68 3.36
CA ILE A 657 52.67 40.67 4.30
C ILE A 657 52.25 41.17 5.70
N ASP A 658 51.36 42.16 5.82
CA ASP A 658 50.87 42.64 7.12
C ASP A 658 49.80 41.75 7.79
N HIS A 659 49.03 40.96 7.02
CA HIS A 659 48.08 39.94 7.54
C HIS A 659 48.69 38.55 7.62
N MET A 660 49.96 38.37 7.21
CA MET A 660 50.67 37.17 7.59
C MET A 660 50.66 37.09 9.13
N THR A 661 50.09 36.00 9.64
CA THR A 661 50.01 35.73 11.09
C THR A 661 51.39 35.51 11.71
N GLN A 662 52.39 35.29 10.88
CA GLN A 662 53.79 35.17 11.26
C GLN A 662 54.47 36.54 11.15
N GLY A 663 55.26 36.89 12.15
CA GLY A 663 56.20 38.00 12.05
C GLY A 663 57.24 37.69 10.98
N VAL A 664 57.54 38.63 10.09
CA VAL A 664 58.57 38.49 9.06
C VAL A 664 59.56 39.62 9.22
N SER A 665 60.86 39.28 9.20
CA SER A 665 61.96 40.24 9.15
C SER A 665 62.94 39.84 8.06
N VAL A 666 63.31 40.79 7.22
CA VAL A 666 64.27 40.59 6.13
C VAL A 666 65.48 41.49 6.39
N VAL A 667 66.68 40.90 6.41
CA VAL A 667 67.95 41.63 6.54
C VAL A 667 68.80 41.47 5.28
N ASP A 668 69.64 42.47 4.99
CA ASP A 668 70.56 42.47 3.85
C ASP A 668 71.91 41.78 4.16
N GLU A 669 72.84 41.78 3.20
CA GLU A 669 74.19 41.21 3.32
C GLU A 669 75.01 41.78 4.49
N ASN A 670 74.74 43.02 4.89
CA ASN A 670 75.44 43.70 5.99
C ASN A 670 74.75 43.47 7.35
N MET A 671 73.72 42.62 7.38
CA MET A 671 72.92 42.29 8.56
C MET A 671 72.08 43.48 9.07
N CYS A 672 71.63 44.34 8.16
CA CYS A 672 70.74 45.46 8.42
C CYS A 672 69.31 45.17 7.94
N LEU A 673 68.31 45.63 8.70
CA LEU A 673 66.90 45.34 8.44
C LEU A 673 66.34 46.16 7.26
N VAL A 674 65.75 45.50 6.26
CA VAL A 674 65.21 46.15 5.04
C VAL A 674 63.69 46.09 4.92
N ALA A 675 63.05 45.04 5.44
CA ALA A 675 61.59 44.91 5.44
C ALA A 675 61.12 44.12 6.66
N TRP A 676 59.95 44.50 7.19
CA TRP A 676 59.28 43.79 8.26
C TRP A 676 57.78 44.01 8.18
N ASN A 677 57.00 43.11 8.80
CA ASN A 677 55.56 43.30 8.94
C ASN A 677 55.19 43.74 10.37
N ASN A 678 53.96 44.23 10.54
CA ASN A 678 53.49 44.66 11.86
C ASN A 678 53.50 43.55 12.92
N GLN A 679 53.34 42.30 12.51
CA GLN A 679 53.32 41.17 13.43
C GLN A 679 54.70 40.91 14.06
N TYR A 680 55.80 41.15 13.33
CA TYR A 680 57.16 41.09 13.87
C TYR A 680 57.36 42.09 15.01
N LEU A 681 56.89 43.33 14.84
CA LEU A 681 56.99 44.35 15.89
C LEU A 681 56.17 44.00 17.13
N LYS A 682 54.93 43.49 16.93
CA LYS A 682 54.04 43.09 18.04
C LYS A 682 54.53 41.87 18.81
N LEU A 683 55.11 40.89 18.11
CA LEU A 683 55.60 39.66 18.74
C LEU A 683 56.73 39.97 19.72
N PHE A 684 57.65 40.87 19.39
CA PHE A 684 58.79 41.20 20.23
C PHE A 684 58.59 42.46 21.08
N ASP A 685 57.51 43.22 20.84
CA ASP A 685 57.14 44.44 21.56
C ASP A 685 58.29 45.46 21.59
N TYR A 686 58.77 45.82 20.40
CA TYR A 686 59.83 46.81 20.25
C TYR A 686 59.29 48.24 20.40
N PRO A 687 60.01 49.15 21.09
CA PRO A 687 59.69 50.57 21.08
C PRO A 687 59.70 51.15 19.66
N LYS A 688 58.80 52.11 19.38
CA LYS A 688 58.61 52.64 18.00
C LYS A 688 59.85 53.31 17.40
N ASP A 689 60.84 53.68 18.21
CA ASP A 689 62.02 54.42 17.78
C ASP A 689 63.27 53.54 17.60
N ILE A 690 63.20 52.23 17.91
CA ILE A 690 64.36 51.31 17.81
C ILE A 690 64.40 50.56 16.47
N VAL A 691 63.25 50.37 15.81
CA VAL A 691 63.17 49.65 14.53
C VAL A 691 62.95 50.63 13.38
N TYR A 692 63.95 50.76 12.53
CA TYR A 692 63.91 51.56 11.32
C TYR A 692 64.67 50.84 10.20
N VAL A 693 64.45 51.26 8.96
CA VAL A 693 65.13 50.69 7.79
C VAL A 693 66.64 50.97 7.89
N GLY A 694 67.45 49.92 7.81
CA GLY A 694 68.92 49.99 7.96
C GLY A 694 69.42 49.73 9.40
N CYS A 695 68.54 49.44 10.35
CA CYS A 695 68.93 49.07 11.73
C CYS A 695 69.74 47.76 11.75
N PRO A 696 70.92 47.70 12.41
CA PRO A 696 71.67 46.46 12.57
C PRO A 696 70.88 45.44 13.41
N ILE A 697 70.69 44.23 12.88
CA ILE A 697 69.91 43.18 13.56
C ILE A 697 70.54 42.77 14.90
N ALA A 698 71.86 42.97 15.05
CA ALA A 698 72.61 42.76 16.27
C ALA A 698 71.98 43.47 17.49
N ASP A 699 71.49 44.70 17.29
CA ASP A 699 70.95 45.52 18.37
C ASP A 699 69.57 45.04 18.80
N LEU A 700 68.74 44.58 17.85
CA LEU A 700 67.45 43.97 18.16
C LEU A 700 67.62 42.61 18.87
N ILE A 701 68.61 41.81 18.47
CA ILE A 701 68.94 40.55 19.15
C ILE A 701 69.45 40.83 20.57
N ARG A 702 70.30 41.84 20.75
CA ARG A 702 70.80 42.25 22.07
C ARG A 702 69.67 42.70 22.99
N TYR A 703 68.77 43.53 22.48
CA TYR A 703 67.57 43.97 23.22
C TYR A 703 66.72 42.79 23.70
N ASN A 704 66.51 41.78 22.85
CA ASN A 704 65.79 40.57 23.25
C ASN A 704 66.58 39.72 24.27
N ALA A 705 67.90 39.63 24.13
CA ALA A 705 68.73 38.87 25.05
C ALA A 705 68.78 39.48 26.46
N GLU A 706 68.81 40.80 26.59
CA GLU A 706 68.74 41.51 27.89
C GLU A 706 67.42 41.27 28.62
N ARG A 707 66.31 41.13 27.89
CA ARG A 707 64.99 40.77 28.45
C ARG A 707 64.89 39.29 28.85
N GLY A 708 65.94 38.50 28.64
CA GLY A 708 65.94 37.05 28.85
C GLY A 708 65.16 36.28 27.77
N GLU A 709 64.78 36.95 26.68
CA GLU A 709 64.05 36.37 25.54
C GLU A 709 65.00 35.61 24.60
N CYS A 710 66.22 35.26 25.03
CA CYS A 710 67.19 34.43 24.28
C CYS A 710 67.62 33.13 24.98
N GLY A 711 67.15 32.88 26.21
CA GLY A 711 67.44 31.70 27.03
C GLY A 711 68.41 32.03 28.17
N PRO A 712 68.78 31.06 29.03
CA PRO A 712 69.82 31.26 30.04
C PRO A 712 71.22 31.32 29.37
N GLY A 713 71.99 32.37 29.67
CA GLY A 713 73.32 32.60 29.08
C GLY A 713 73.74 34.08 29.17
N SER A 714 74.98 34.38 28.76
CA SER A 714 75.44 35.78 28.66
C SER A 714 74.90 36.45 27.39
N VAL A 715 74.54 37.73 27.48
CA VAL A 715 73.89 38.50 26.39
C VAL A 715 74.77 38.52 25.13
N GLU A 716 76.06 38.83 25.26
CA GLU A 716 76.93 38.96 24.08
C GLU A 716 77.29 37.64 23.41
N GLU A 717 77.26 36.54 24.16
CA GLU A 717 77.44 35.22 23.57
C GLU A 717 76.22 34.81 22.73
N HIS A 718 75.02 35.23 23.14
CA HIS A 718 73.78 35.04 22.40
C HIS A 718 73.71 35.84 21.10
N VAL A 719 74.20 37.09 21.09
CA VAL A 719 74.27 37.95 19.90
C VAL A 719 75.29 37.39 18.91
N ARG A 720 76.51 37.12 19.37
CA ARG A 720 77.61 36.61 18.54
C ARG A 720 77.25 35.29 17.87
N LYS A 721 76.67 34.35 18.61
CA LYS A 721 76.27 33.04 18.06
C LYS A 721 75.27 33.20 16.92
N ARG A 722 74.25 34.06 17.06
CA ARG A 722 73.16 34.19 16.09
C ARG A 722 73.58 34.93 14.81
N ILE A 723 74.37 35.99 14.95
CA ILE A 723 74.95 36.68 13.78
C ILE A 723 75.83 35.71 12.98
N HIS A 724 76.65 34.91 13.67
CA HIS A 724 77.49 33.91 13.02
C HIS A 724 76.65 32.90 12.21
N TRP A 725 75.57 32.35 12.78
CA TRP A 725 74.71 31.40 12.04
C TRP A 725 73.99 32.01 10.84
N MET A 726 73.56 33.27 10.93
CA MET A 726 72.95 33.98 9.81
C MET A 726 73.97 34.27 8.69
N GLN A 727 75.23 34.59 9.03
CA GLN A 727 76.31 34.79 8.05
C GLN A 727 76.78 33.48 7.39
N VAL A 728 76.75 32.37 8.12
CA VAL A 728 77.04 31.03 7.58
C VAL A 728 75.94 30.57 6.61
N GLY A 729 74.76 31.19 6.63
CA GLY A 729 73.68 30.97 5.66
C GLY A 729 72.91 29.65 5.86
N SER A 730 73.07 28.95 6.98
CA SER A 730 72.37 27.68 7.22
C SER A 730 70.92 27.93 7.62
N SER A 731 69.98 27.28 6.92
CA SER A 731 68.57 27.29 7.32
C SER A 731 68.39 26.63 8.69
N HIS A 732 67.67 27.27 9.59
CA HIS A 732 67.43 26.75 10.94
C HIS A 732 65.98 26.96 11.36
N GLU A 733 65.45 26.00 12.12
CA GLU A 733 64.09 25.99 12.63
C GLU A 733 64.10 25.54 14.09
N PHE A 734 63.49 26.32 14.98
CA PHE A 734 63.36 25.96 16.39
C PHE A 734 62.09 26.56 17.00
N GLU A 735 61.51 25.86 17.97
CA GLU A 735 60.33 26.28 18.73
C GLU A 735 60.74 26.77 20.11
N ARG A 736 60.02 27.77 20.62
CA ARG A 736 60.30 28.33 21.93
C ARG A 736 59.05 28.75 22.68
N ILE A 737 59.01 28.38 23.95
CA ILE A 737 58.00 28.84 24.90
C ILE A 737 58.51 30.13 25.58
N ARG A 738 57.71 31.18 25.51
CA ARG A 738 57.96 32.47 26.17
C ARG A 738 57.56 32.40 27.65
N LYS A 739 58.07 33.33 28.47
CA LYS A 739 57.66 33.45 29.88
C LYS A 739 56.15 33.70 30.06
N ASP A 740 55.51 34.31 29.05
CA ASP A 740 54.06 34.55 29.03
C ASP A 740 53.25 33.33 28.52
N GLY A 741 53.87 32.16 28.34
CA GLY A 741 53.21 30.90 27.97
C GLY A 741 53.02 30.66 26.46
N ARG A 742 53.29 31.64 25.60
CA ARG A 742 53.17 31.50 24.14
C ARG A 742 54.31 30.69 23.53
N VAL A 743 54.01 29.84 22.55
CA VAL A 743 54.98 29.03 21.79
C VAL A 743 55.24 29.68 20.43
N ILE A 744 56.43 30.24 20.24
CA ILE A 744 56.87 30.86 18.99
C ILE A 744 57.81 29.91 18.24
N GLN A 745 57.44 29.54 17.03
CA GLN A 745 58.29 28.84 16.07
C GLN A 745 59.06 29.87 15.23
N MET A 746 60.37 29.69 15.10
CA MET A 746 61.24 30.61 14.38
C MET A 746 61.93 29.85 13.26
N ARG A 747 61.82 30.33 12.02
CA ARG A 747 62.44 29.70 10.85
C ARG A 747 63.17 30.74 10.00
N GLY A 748 64.46 30.54 9.82
CA GLY A 748 65.34 31.44 9.07
C GLY A 748 65.95 30.76 7.85
N ASN A 749 65.94 31.44 6.69
CA ASN A 749 66.54 30.98 5.44
C ASN A 749 67.34 32.11 4.76
N PRO A 750 68.45 31.81 4.07
CA PRO A 750 69.15 32.78 3.24
C PRO A 750 68.34 33.15 1.98
N ILE A 751 68.58 34.34 1.43
CA ILE A 751 67.91 34.83 0.20
C ILE A 751 68.93 34.89 -0.95
N GLU A 752 68.49 34.53 -2.16
CA GLU A 752 69.28 34.73 -3.39
C GLU A 752 69.53 36.23 -3.62
N GLY A 753 70.80 36.64 -3.72
CA GLY A 753 71.19 38.06 -3.79
C GLY A 753 71.69 38.66 -2.49
N GLY A 754 71.83 37.82 -1.45
CA GLY A 754 72.51 38.16 -0.21
C GLY A 754 71.61 38.79 0.85
N GLY A 755 71.74 38.33 2.09
CA GLY A 755 70.82 38.64 3.19
C GLY A 755 70.05 37.41 3.68
N PHE A 756 69.16 37.62 4.64
CA PHE A 756 68.52 36.56 5.41
C PHE A 756 67.06 36.92 5.74
N VAL A 757 66.13 35.99 5.48
CA VAL A 757 64.73 36.15 5.90
C VAL A 757 64.46 35.27 7.11
N THR A 758 63.88 35.86 8.14
CA THR A 758 63.42 35.12 9.32
C THR A 758 61.92 35.31 9.50
N THR A 759 61.23 34.20 9.72
CA THR A 759 59.80 34.12 10.00
C THR A 759 59.58 33.64 11.43
N PHE A 760 58.60 34.23 12.13
CA PHE A 760 58.28 33.98 13.53
C PHE A 760 56.78 33.72 13.66
N ALA A 761 56.39 32.48 13.95
CA ALA A 761 54.99 32.06 14.04
C ALA A 761 54.59 31.76 15.49
N ASP A 762 53.51 32.35 15.99
CA ASP A 762 52.91 31.88 17.24
C ASP A 762 52.08 30.62 16.96
N ILE A 763 52.58 29.47 17.40
CA ILE A 763 51.96 28.16 17.21
C ILE A 763 51.21 27.67 18.46
N THR A 764 50.97 28.54 19.44
CA THR A 764 50.26 28.17 20.69
C THR A 764 48.89 27.58 20.40
N ALA A 765 48.09 28.25 19.56
CA ALA A 765 46.78 27.77 19.16
C ALA A 765 46.84 26.51 18.28
N PHE A 766 47.93 26.29 17.55
CA PHE A 766 48.13 25.05 16.80
C PHE A 766 48.37 23.87 17.74
N ARG A 767 49.17 24.04 18.80
CA ARG A 767 49.36 23.02 19.85
C ARG A 767 48.09 22.76 20.64
N GLU A 768 47.33 23.79 20.98
CA GLU A 768 46.02 23.62 21.63
C GLU A 768 45.02 22.90 20.70
N ASN A 769 45.00 23.23 19.41
CA ASN A 769 44.18 22.54 18.42
C ASN A 769 44.66 21.11 18.17
N GLU A 770 45.96 20.82 18.22
CA GLU A 770 46.52 19.47 18.13
C GLU A 770 46.02 18.62 19.30
N ALA A 771 46.01 19.15 20.52
CA ALA A 771 45.41 18.48 21.69
C ALA A 771 43.88 18.31 21.56
N VAL A 772 43.16 19.30 21.00
CA VAL A 772 41.72 19.18 20.69
C VAL A 772 41.48 18.17 19.55
N LEU A 773 42.40 18.08 18.58
CA LEU A 773 42.38 17.12 17.49
C LEU A 773 42.65 15.72 18.01
N GLU A 774 43.57 15.53 18.95
CA GLU A 774 43.78 14.25 19.64
C GLU A 774 42.52 13.84 20.42
N GLY A 775 41.88 14.78 21.13
CA GLY A 775 40.59 14.56 21.76
C GLY A 775 39.49 14.19 20.76
N ARG A 776 39.42 14.89 19.63
CA ARG A 776 38.49 14.57 18.53
C ARG A 776 38.80 13.25 17.85
N VAL A 777 40.07 12.91 17.67
CA VAL A 777 40.52 11.63 17.11
C VAL A 777 40.07 10.55 18.06
N GLN A 778 40.28 10.69 19.36
CA GLN A 778 39.83 9.73 20.38
C GLN A 778 38.30 9.60 20.43
N ASP A 779 37.55 10.70 20.35
CA ASP A 779 36.09 10.68 20.18
C ASP A 779 35.68 10.00 18.87
N ARG A 780 36.44 10.19 17.79
CA ARG A 780 36.19 9.56 16.49
C ARG A 780 36.53 8.08 16.52
N THR A 781 37.59 7.66 17.20
CA THR A 781 37.93 6.24 17.40
C THR A 781 36.86 5.57 18.23
N GLN A 782 36.32 6.25 19.25
CA GLN A 782 35.21 5.73 20.04
C GLN A 782 33.91 5.65 19.21
N GLN A 783 33.61 6.66 18.39
CA GLN A 783 32.47 6.62 17.46
C GLN A 783 32.63 5.53 16.40
N LEU A 784 33.84 5.33 15.88
CA LEU A 784 34.16 4.25 14.95
C LEU A 784 34.03 2.89 15.63
N ALA A 785 34.53 2.71 16.85
CA ALA A 785 34.36 1.47 17.61
C ALA A 785 32.89 1.15 17.87
N ASN A 786 32.09 2.17 18.22
CA ASN A 786 30.64 2.02 18.39
C ASN A 786 29.95 1.68 17.05
N ALA A 787 30.32 2.34 15.95
CA ALA A 787 29.77 2.06 14.62
C ALA A 787 30.17 0.67 14.11
N LEU A 788 31.39 0.20 14.41
CA LEU A 788 31.85 -1.15 14.08
C LEU A 788 31.08 -2.19 14.89
N SER A 789 30.84 -1.92 16.17
CA SER A 789 29.99 -2.75 17.04
C SER A 789 28.55 -2.80 16.53
N GLU A 790 27.96 -1.66 16.15
CA GLU A 790 26.64 -1.61 15.53
C GLU A 790 26.59 -2.35 14.19
N GLN A 791 27.63 -2.22 13.36
CA GLN A 791 27.74 -2.94 12.09
C GLN A 791 27.87 -4.45 12.32
N GLN A 792 28.62 -4.86 13.35
CA GLN A 792 28.81 -6.26 13.70
C GLN A 792 27.51 -6.86 14.25
N LEU A 793 26.80 -6.14 15.12
CA LEU A 793 25.46 -6.50 15.59
C LEU A 793 24.43 -6.55 14.44
N ALA A 794 24.51 -5.62 13.48
CA ALA A 794 23.66 -5.62 12.29
C ALA A 794 23.97 -6.82 11.38
N ARG A 795 25.24 -7.20 11.26
CA ARG A 795 25.67 -8.38 10.50
C ARG A 795 25.24 -9.67 11.18
N GLU A 796 25.40 -9.77 12.50
CA GLU A 796 24.87 -10.90 13.29
C GLU A 796 23.34 -10.99 13.20
N ALA A 797 22.63 -9.87 13.21
CA ALA A 797 21.18 -9.84 13.01
C ALA A 797 20.79 -10.26 11.58
N ALA A 798 21.55 -9.83 10.57
CA ALA A 798 21.38 -10.26 9.19
C ALA A 798 21.63 -11.76 9.02
N ASP A 799 22.70 -12.30 9.62
CA ASP A 799 23.05 -13.71 9.57
C ASP A 799 22.01 -14.56 10.32
N LYS A 800 21.53 -14.11 11.49
CA LYS A 800 20.41 -14.74 12.21
C LYS A 800 19.11 -14.71 11.39
N ALA A 801 18.82 -13.62 10.70
CA ALA A 801 17.67 -13.53 9.81
C ALA A 801 17.81 -14.47 8.61
N ASN A 802 19.02 -14.60 8.04
CA ASN A 802 19.28 -15.47 6.90
C ASN A 802 19.19 -16.96 7.28
N MET A 803 19.71 -17.33 8.45
CA MET A 803 19.51 -18.66 9.03
C MET A 803 18.03 -18.95 9.32
N SER A 804 17.28 -17.97 9.85
CA SER A 804 15.85 -18.14 10.13
C SER A 804 15.03 -18.29 8.85
N LYS A 805 15.35 -17.53 7.80
CA LYS A 805 14.76 -17.68 6.46
C LYS A 805 15.06 -19.06 5.87
N SER A 806 16.29 -19.53 5.98
CA SER A 806 16.70 -20.87 5.51
C SER A 806 15.98 -21.99 6.27
N ARG A 807 15.87 -21.88 7.60
CA ARG A 807 15.11 -22.82 8.44
C ARG A 807 13.61 -22.80 8.13
N PHE A 808 13.03 -21.63 7.90
CA PHE A 808 11.62 -21.50 7.52
C PHE A 808 11.34 -22.18 6.18
N ILE A 809 12.20 -21.98 5.17
CA ILE A 809 12.05 -22.65 3.87
C ILE A 809 12.23 -24.16 4.02
N ALA A 810 13.15 -24.62 4.87
CA ALA A 810 13.33 -26.05 5.14
C ALA A 810 12.11 -26.68 5.87
N ALA A 811 11.49 -25.97 6.81
CA ALA A 811 10.28 -26.43 7.50
C ALA A 811 9.05 -26.42 6.57
N ALA A 812 8.83 -25.33 5.85
CA ALA A 812 7.76 -25.23 4.86
C ALA A 812 7.90 -26.26 3.74
N SER A 813 9.13 -26.65 3.38
CA SER A 813 9.42 -27.73 2.44
C SER A 813 8.82 -29.06 2.88
N HIS A 814 8.97 -29.39 4.16
CA HIS A 814 8.48 -30.65 4.72
C HIS A 814 6.94 -30.65 4.78
N ASP A 815 6.36 -29.56 5.26
CA ASP A 815 4.92 -29.42 5.47
C ASP A 815 4.13 -29.32 4.16
N LEU A 816 4.75 -28.84 3.07
CA LEU A 816 4.11 -28.79 1.74
C LEU A 816 4.26 -30.11 0.95
N LEU A 817 5.34 -30.87 1.17
CA LEU A 817 5.54 -32.16 0.50
C LEU A 817 4.67 -33.28 1.11
N GLN A 818 4.44 -33.25 2.43
CA GLN A 818 3.59 -34.24 3.12
C GLN A 818 2.16 -34.38 2.55
N PRO A 819 1.38 -33.30 2.36
CA PRO A 819 0.04 -33.43 1.80
C PRO A 819 0.04 -33.88 0.34
N MET A 820 1.07 -33.53 -0.44
CA MET A 820 1.24 -34.03 -1.81
C MET A 820 1.50 -35.55 -1.84
N HIS A 821 2.32 -36.05 -0.92
CA HIS A 821 2.52 -37.49 -0.77
C HIS A 821 1.24 -38.23 -0.37
N ALA A 822 0.44 -37.67 0.56
CA ALA A 822 -0.84 -38.24 0.94
C ALA A 822 -1.83 -38.28 -0.24
N ALA A 823 -1.95 -37.18 -1.00
CA ALA A 823 -2.79 -37.14 -2.20
C ALA A 823 -2.39 -38.19 -3.24
N ARG A 824 -1.08 -38.43 -3.40
CA ARG A 824 -0.58 -39.48 -4.31
C ARG A 824 -0.91 -40.89 -3.80
N LEU A 825 -0.78 -41.15 -2.50
CA LEU A 825 -1.19 -42.43 -1.91
C LEU A 825 -2.68 -42.71 -2.13
N PHE A 826 -3.55 -41.70 -1.98
CA PHE A 826 -4.97 -41.84 -2.28
C PHE A 826 -5.25 -42.07 -3.76
N SER A 827 -4.53 -41.38 -4.66
CA SER A 827 -4.63 -41.61 -6.11
C SER A 827 -4.25 -43.05 -6.48
N THR A 828 -3.13 -43.56 -5.94
CA THR A 828 -2.69 -44.96 -6.18
C THR A 828 -3.65 -45.98 -5.55
N ALA A 829 -4.24 -45.68 -4.39
CA ALA A 829 -5.24 -46.55 -3.77
C ALA A 829 -6.54 -46.62 -4.60
N LEU A 830 -6.96 -45.50 -5.19
CA LEU A 830 -8.10 -45.42 -6.11
C LEU A 830 -7.83 -46.13 -7.45
N GLU A 831 -6.59 -46.12 -7.94
CA GLU A 831 -6.21 -46.86 -9.16
C GLU A 831 -6.43 -48.38 -9.03
N GLN A 832 -6.40 -48.91 -7.80
CA GLN A 832 -6.64 -50.33 -7.53
C GLN A 832 -8.12 -50.71 -7.40
N SER A 833 -9.03 -49.75 -7.19
CA SER A 833 -10.46 -50.00 -6.96
C SER A 833 -11.36 -49.68 -8.16
N VAL A 834 -10.80 -49.11 -9.23
CA VAL A 834 -11.54 -48.69 -10.42
C VAL A 834 -11.68 -49.83 -11.44
N GLN A 835 -12.92 -50.07 -11.90
CA GLN A 835 -13.25 -51.10 -12.91
C GLN A 835 -13.60 -50.53 -14.29
N SER A 836 -13.86 -49.21 -14.43
CA SER A 836 -14.21 -48.57 -15.71
C SER A 836 -12.97 -47.93 -16.38
N ASP A 837 -12.88 -48.03 -17.71
CA ASP A 837 -11.75 -47.44 -18.47
C ASP A 837 -11.75 -45.90 -18.43
N GLU A 838 -12.91 -45.26 -18.24
CA GLU A 838 -13.04 -43.80 -18.19
C GLU A 838 -12.56 -43.22 -16.86
N ASP A 839 -12.87 -43.89 -15.75
CA ASP A 839 -12.35 -43.54 -14.41
C ASP A 839 -10.83 -43.78 -14.34
N ARG A 840 -10.33 -44.80 -15.06
CA ARG A 840 -8.90 -45.10 -15.14
C ARG A 840 -8.13 -44.00 -15.88
N GLN A 841 -8.71 -43.46 -16.96
CA GLN A 841 -8.15 -42.30 -17.65
C GLN A 841 -8.15 -41.05 -16.76
N THR A 842 -9.22 -40.83 -15.98
CA THR A 842 -9.34 -39.70 -15.05
C THR A 842 -8.30 -39.78 -13.93
N LEU A 843 -8.08 -40.97 -13.36
CA LEU A 843 -7.03 -41.21 -12.37
C LEU A 843 -5.63 -41.00 -12.95
N GLN A 844 -5.38 -41.43 -14.19
CA GLN A 844 -4.11 -41.15 -14.88
C GLN A 844 -3.90 -39.66 -15.15
N GLN A 845 -4.95 -38.85 -15.30
CA GLN A 845 -4.83 -37.39 -15.39
C GLN A 845 -4.56 -36.76 -14.01
N LEU A 846 -5.23 -37.23 -12.96
CA LEU A 846 -5.00 -36.79 -11.58
C LEU A 846 -3.57 -37.07 -11.14
N ASP A 847 -3.07 -38.28 -11.38
CA ASP A 847 -1.71 -38.66 -11.01
C ASP A 847 -0.65 -37.82 -11.74
N ARG A 848 -0.85 -37.56 -13.05
CA ARG A 848 -0.01 -36.64 -13.82
C ARG A 848 -0.02 -35.21 -13.28
N ALA A 849 -1.17 -34.70 -12.85
CA ALA A 849 -1.29 -33.37 -12.26
C ALA A 849 -0.58 -33.28 -10.90
N LEU A 850 -0.75 -34.30 -10.04
CA LEU A 850 -0.09 -34.41 -8.74
C LEU A 850 1.44 -34.49 -8.90
N HIS A 851 1.91 -35.29 -9.85
CA HIS A 851 3.33 -35.40 -10.17
C HIS A 851 3.92 -34.07 -10.66
N GLY A 852 3.19 -33.35 -11.51
CA GLY A 852 3.59 -32.02 -11.98
C GLY A 852 3.71 -31.00 -10.84
N ALA A 853 2.76 -31.00 -9.90
CA ALA A 853 2.75 -30.11 -8.74
C ALA A 853 3.89 -30.42 -7.76
N GLU A 854 4.13 -31.70 -7.47
CA GLU A 854 5.25 -32.15 -6.63
C GLU A 854 6.59 -31.76 -7.25
N SER A 855 6.78 -32.00 -8.54
CA SER A 855 8.00 -31.61 -9.26
C SER A 855 8.23 -30.09 -9.22
N MET A 856 7.16 -29.28 -9.27
CA MET A 856 7.26 -27.82 -9.17
C MET A 856 7.68 -27.37 -7.78
N LEU A 857 7.05 -27.94 -6.75
CA LEU A 857 7.39 -27.68 -5.36
C LEU A 857 8.85 -28.05 -5.09
N SER A 858 9.29 -29.25 -5.48
CA SER A 858 10.69 -29.68 -5.31
C SER A 858 11.66 -28.75 -6.04
N ALA A 859 11.36 -28.34 -7.27
CA ALA A 859 12.22 -27.43 -8.04
C ALA A 859 12.35 -26.05 -7.38
N LEU A 860 11.26 -25.48 -6.88
CA LEU A 860 11.28 -24.20 -6.17
C LEU A 860 12.06 -24.27 -4.86
N LEU A 861 11.91 -25.38 -4.14
CA LEU A 861 12.63 -25.63 -2.90
C LEU A 861 14.13 -25.77 -3.14
N ASP A 862 14.52 -26.42 -4.24
CA ASP A 862 15.93 -26.53 -4.62
C ASP A 862 16.55 -25.18 -4.97
N ILE A 863 15.82 -24.31 -5.68
CA ILE A 863 16.27 -22.92 -5.95
C ILE A 863 16.45 -22.17 -4.63
N ALA A 864 15.46 -22.22 -3.75
CA ALA A 864 15.51 -21.52 -2.47
C ALA A 864 16.66 -22.02 -1.55
N ARG A 865 16.99 -23.31 -1.58
CA ARG A 865 18.12 -23.90 -0.84
C ARG A 865 19.48 -23.49 -1.45
N LEU A 866 19.57 -23.41 -2.77
CA LEU A 866 20.78 -22.95 -3.48
C LEU A 866 21.03 -21.45 -3.27
N GLU A 867 19.99 -20.60 -3.27
CA GLU A 867 20.12 -19.16 -2.99
C GLU A 867 20.47 -18.84 -1.53
N GLY A 868 20.01 -19.68 -0.59
CA GLY A 868 20.32 -19.52 0.82
C GLY A 868 21.76 -19.91 1.22
N GLY A 869 22.56 -20.45 0.29
CA GLY A 869 23.93 -20.92 0.56
C GLY A 869 24.01 -22.08 1.55
N THR A 870 22.88 -22.72 1.87
CA THR A 870 22.76 -23.74 2.92
C THR A 870 23.32 -25.10 2.49
N ILE A 871 23.46 -25.32 1.17
CA ILE A 871 24.02 -26.54 0.58
C ILE A 871 25.25 -26.18 -0.23
N GLN A 872 26.41 -26.69 0.20
CA GLN A 872 27.67 -26.57 -0.53
C GLN A 872 27.95 -27.85 -1.34
N PRO A 873 28.53 -27.74 -2.54
CA PRO A 873 28.85 -28.91 -3.37
C PRO A 873 29.91 -29.78 -2.69
N LYS A 874 29.67 -31.09 -2.60
CA LYS A 874 30.64 -32.06 -2.09
C LYS A 874 31.51 -32.55 -3.23
N ARG A 875 32.54 -31.76 -3.54
CA ARG A 875 33.50 -32.09 -4.60
C ARG A 875 34.31 -33.33 -4.26
N GLN A 876 34.36 -34.25 -5.22
CA GLN A 876 35.17 -35.47 -5.17
C GLN A 876 35.58 -35.88 -6.59
N SER A 877 36.68 -36.63 -6.69
CA SER A 877 37.10 -37.24 -7.95
C SER A 877 36.05 -38.26 -8.40
N TYR A 878 35.45 -38.03 -9.56
CA TYR A 878 34.37 -38.86 -10.09
C TYR A 878 34.68 -39.31 -11.52
N PRO A 879 34.55 -40.61 -11.84
CA PRO A 879 34.75 -41.10 -13.20
C PRO A 879 33.60 -40.63 -14.11
N LEU A 880 33.96 -39.91 -15.17
CA LEU A 880 32.99 -39.42 -16.16
C LEU A 880 32.33 -40.57 -16.94
N HIS A 881 33.04 -41.69 -17.12
CA HIS A 881 32.51 -42.90 -17.73
C HIS A 881 31.21 -43.35 -17.05
N ASP A 882 31.25 -43.60 -15.73
CA ASP A 882 30.11 -44.07 -14.95
C ASP A 882 28.89 -43.13 -15.08
N LEU A 883 29.14 -41.82 -15.15
CA LEU A 883 28.09 -40.83 -15.35
C LEU A 883 27.38 -40.98 -16.71
N LEU A 884 28.18 -41.07 -17.76
CA LEU A 884 27.70 -41.12 -19.13
C LEU A 884 27.02 -42.45 -19.42
N SER A 885 27.54 -43.56 -18.88
CA SER A 885 26.94 -44.89 -18.96
C SER A 885 25.58 -44.96 -18.26
N ASP A 886 25.47 -44.40 -17.06
CA ASP A 886 24.19 -44.33 -16.32
C ASP A 886 23.14 -43.51 -17.10
N LEU A 887 23.54 -42.37 -17.65
CA LEU A 887 22.66 -41.52 -18.46
C LEU A 887 22.27 -42.21 -19.78
N GLU A 888 23.18 -42.97 -20.40
CA GLU A 888 22.86 -43.78 -21.57
C GLU A 888 21.76 -44.77 -21.25
N LEU A 889 21.93 -45.59 -20.21
CA LEU A 889 20.96 -46.60 -19.78
C LEU A 889 19.60 -45.99 -19.47
N GLN A 890 19.57 -44.84 -18.80
CA GLN A 890 18.33 -44.17 -18.40
C GLN A 890 17.53 -43.64 -19.60
N PHE A 891 18.18 -42.97 -20.55
CA PHE A 891 17.49 -42.25 -21.63
C PHE A 891 17.34 -43.04 -22.92
N LYS A 892 18.05 -44.16 -23.08
CA LYS A 892 17.96 -45.03 -24.27
C LYS A 892 16.55 -45.55 -24.52
N SER A 893 15.84 -45.96 -23.47
CA SER A 893 14.44 -46.42 -23.57
C SER A 893 13.51 -45.29 -24.02
N ILE A 894 13.64 -44.11 -23.42
CA ILE A 894 12.81 -42.92 -23.73
C ILE A 894 13.06 -42.45 -25.17
N ALA A 895 14.31 -42.42 -25.61
CA ALA A 895 14.66 -42.05 -26.97
C ALA A 895 14.14 -43.07 -27.99
N ALA A 896 14.22 -44.38 -27.69
CA ALA A 896 13.69 -45.44 -28.53
C ALA A 896 12.16 -45.35 -28.68
N GLN A 897 11.43 -45.11 -27.60
CA GLN A 897 9.98 -44.89 -27.63
C GLN A 897 9.58 -43.69 -28.49
N ARG A 898 10.42 -42.65 -28.55
CA ARG A 898 10.19 -41.43 -29.35
C ARG A 898 10.77 -41.51 -30.77
N GLY A 899 11.44 -42.60 -31.14
CA GLY A 899 12.09 -42.75 -32.44
C GLY A 899 13.29 -41.81 -32.67
N ILE A 900 13.92 -41.31 -31.60
CA ILE A 900 15.11 -40.43 -31.66
C ILE A 900 16.36 -41.30 -31.53
N LYS A 901 17.35 -41.10 -32.41
CA LYS A 901 18.66 -41.73 -32.25
C LYS A 901 19.45 -41.06 -31.12
N PHE A 902 19.60 -41.74 -29.99
CA PHE A 902 20.40 -41.25 -28.87
C PHE A 902 21.75 -41.96 -28.82
N SER A 903 22.84 -41.19 -28.79
CA SER A 903 24.20 -41.73 -28.72
C SER A 903 25.01 -40.97 -27.68
N VAL A 904 25.66 -41.71 -26.78
CA VAL A 904 26.57 -41.16 -25.78
C VAL A 904 27.98 -41.62 -26.14
N HIS A 905 28.93 -40.68 -26.20
CA HIS A 905 30.33 -41.02 -26.42
C HIS A 905 30.99 -41.38 -25.10
N ASP A 906 31.62 -42.55 -25.07
CA ASP A 906 32.42 -42.99 -23.95
C ASP A 906 33.65 -42.08 -23.77
N ALA A 907 33.91 -41.66 -22.53
CA ALA A 907 35.00 -40.78 -22.17
C ALA A 907 35.61 -41.21 -20.83
N GLN A 908 36.87 -41.67 -20.86
CA GLN A 908 37.62 -42.14 -19.69
C GLN A 908 38.37 -40.99 -19.00
N PHE A 909 37.63 -40.01 -18.49
CA PHE A 909 38.19 -38.91 -17.68
C PHE A 909 37.73 -38.99 -16.23
N TRP A 910 38.56 -38.49 -15.33
CA TRP A 910 38.18 -38.21 -13.94
C TRP A 910 37.99 -36.71 -13.78
N ILE A 911 36.88 -36.31 -13.16
CA ILE A 911 36.51 -34.90 -12.97
C ILE A 911 36.38 -34.57 -11.48
N ASP A 912 36.82 -33.38 -11.08
CA ASP A 912 36.62 -32.88 -9.70
C ASP A 912 35.27 -32.19 -9.59
N THR A 913 34.25 -32.89 -9.10
CA THR A 913 32.88 -32.36 -9.06
C THR A 913 32.04 -33.00 -7.97
N ASP A 914 30.81 -32.50 -7.77
CA ASP A 914 29.79 -33.21 -6.98
C ASP A 914 29.01 -34.16 -7.93
N PRO A 915 29.09 -35.49 -7.74
CA PRO A 915 28.47 -36.45 -8.65
C PRO A 915 26.96 -36.31 -8.80
N GLN A 916 26.27 -35.84 -7.75
CA GLN A 916 24.82 -35.66 -7.81
C GLN A 916 24.47 -34.41 -8.62
N TRP A 917 25.23 -33.33 -8.46
CA TRP A 917 24.98 -32.07 -9.14
C TRP A 917 25.32 -32.16 -10.62
N ILE A 918 26.50 -32.72 -10.98
CA ILE A 918 26.88 -32.88 -12.39
C ILE A 918 25.90 -33.79 -13.13
N ARG A 919 25.43 -34.85 -12.48
CA ARG A 919 24.41 -35.76 -13.03
C ARG A 919 23.12 -35.01 -13.31
N ARG A 920 22.66 -34.22 -12.36
CA ARG A 920 21.45 -33.42 -12.51
C ARG A 920 21.57 -32.34 -13.60
N ILE A 921 22.74 -31.74 -13.76
CA ILE A 921 23.01 -30.77 -14.82
C ILE A 921 22.88 -31.41 -16.20
N ILE A 922 23.61 -32.51 -16.44
CA ILE A 922 23.57 -33.19 -17.74
C ILE A 922 22.19 -33.80 -17.99
N GLN A 923 21.53 -34.35 -16.96
CA GLN A 923 20.16 -34.87 -17.06
C GLN A 923 19.18 -33.79 -17.54
N ASN A 924 19.30 -32.55 -17.06
CA ASN A 924 18.45 -31.44 -17.52
C ASN A 924 18.73 -31.09 -19.00
N PHE A 925 19.99 -31.11 -19.44
CA PHE A 925 20.33 -30.90 -20.85
C PHE A 925 19.79 -32.01 -21.76
N VAL A 926 19.99 -33.28 -21.40
CA VAL A 926 19.51 -34.44 -22.17
C VAL A 926 17.98 -34.50 -22.20
N SER A 927 17.33 -34.26 -21.05
CA SER A 927 15.87 -34.20 -20.97
C SER A 927 15.28 -33.07 -21.83
N ASN A 928 15.90 -31.88 -21.83
CA ASN A 928 15.52 -30.79 -22.74
C ASN A 928 15.69 -31.19 -24.21
N ALA A 929 16.84 -31.75 -24.59
CA ALA A 929 17.11 -32.19 -25.96
C ALA A 929 16.07 -33.21 -26.45
N LEU A 930 15.75 -34.23 -25.65
CA LEU A 930 14.75 -35.25 -25.97
C LEU A 930 13.30 -34.73 -25.92
N ARG A 931 13.03 -33.63 -25.22
CA ARG A 931 11.70 -33.01 -25.09
C ARG A 931 11.36 -32.00 -26.18
N TYR A 932 12.35 -31.52 -26.95
CA TYR A 932 12.09 -30.63 -28.09
C TYR A 932 12.45 -31.22 -29.47
N THR A 933 13.17 -32.35 -29.55
CA THR A 933 13.60 -32.95 -30.84
C THR A 933 12.57 -33.90 -31.47
N ALA A 934 11.62 -33.39 -32.24
CA ALA A 934 10.54 -34.21 -32.81
C ALA A 934 11.03 -35.44 -33.61
N ARG A 935 12.09 -35.30 -34.41
CA ARG A 935 12.74 -36.36 -35.21
C ARG A 935 14.23 -36.05 -35.35
N GLY A 936 15.08 -37.06 -35.39
CA GLY A 936 16.51 -36.89 -35.62
C GLY A 936 17.38 -37.62 -34.59
N ARG A 937 18.39 -36.93 -34.08
CA ARG A 937 19.35 -37.47 -33.11
C ARG A 937 19.68 -36.50 -31.98
N VAL A 938 20.05 -37.07 -30.83
CA VAL A 938 20.62 -36.37 -29.68
C VAL A 938 21.95 -37.03 -29.34
N VAL A 939 23.01 -36.23 -29.22
CA VAL A 939 24.37 -36.71 -28.99
C VAL A 939 24.90 -36.10 -27.70
N VAL A 940 25.46 -36.93 -26.81
CA VAL A 940 26.23 -36.48 -25.64
C VAL A 940 27.69 -36.79 -25.90
N GLY A 941 28.55 -35.77 -25.81
CA GLY A 941 29.96 -35.89 -26.17
C GLY A 941 30.87 -35.00 -25.34
N VAL A 942 32.17 -35.27 -25.44
CA VAL A 942 33.21 -34.58 -24.68
C VAL A 942 34.25 -34.01 -25.65
N LEU A 943 34.62 -32.75 -25.44
CA LEU A 943 35.64 -32.02 -26.19
C LEU A 943 36.83 -31.76 -25.27
N ARG A 944 38.05 -32.05 -25.75
CA ARG A 944 39.30 -31.83 -24.99
C ARG A 944 39.78 -30.37 -25.00
N ASP A 945 39.26 -29.55 -25.91
CA ASP A 945 39.64 -28.14 -26.06
C ASP A 945 38.62 -27.24 -25.34
N ALA A 946 38.85 -27.02 -24.05
CA ALA A 946 38.16 -26.01 -23.27
C ALA A 946 39.00 -24.73 -23.23
N GLY A 947 38.38 -23.55 -23.10
CA GLY A 947 39.10 -22.26 -23.07
C GLY A 947 40.08 -22.06 -21.91
N LYS A 948 40.26 -23.07 -21.04
CA LYS A 948 41.17 -23.10 -19.88
C LYS A 948 42.01 -24.39 -19.89
N PRO A 949 43.29 -24.35 -19.49
CA PRO A 949 44.10 -25.56 -19.32
C PRO A 949 43.48 -26.50 -18.25
N ASN A 950 43.68 -27.81 -18.41
CA ASN A 950 43.14 -28.87 -17.54
C ASN A 950 41.61 -28.92 -17.40
N HIS A 951 40.86 -28.48 -18.40
CA HIS A 951 39.41 -28.60 -18.45
C HIS A 951 38.97 -29.40 -19.67
N ILE A 952 37.86 -30.14 -19.54
CA ILE A 952 37.11 -30.72 -20.65
C ILE A 952 35.76 -30.03 -20.78
N ARG A 953 35.21 -30.03 -21.99
CA ARG A 953 33.89 -29.51 -22.26
C ARG A 953 32.93 -30.65 -22.56
N ILE A 954 31.87 -30.77 -21.75
CA ILE A 954 30.81 -31.77 -21.94
C ILE A 954 29.65 -31.08 -22.67
N GLY A 955 29.22 -31.63 -23.80
CA GLY A 955 28.17 -31.07 -24.64
C GLY A 955 27.02 -32.03 -24.90
N VAL A 956 25.81 -31.48 -24.99
CA VAL A 956 24.61 -32.17 -25.49
C VAL A 956 24.14 -31.45 -26.73
N TRP A 957 24.14 -32.14 -27.87
CA TRP A 957 23.67 -31.64 -29.16
C TRP A 957 22.33 -32.27 -29.52
N ASP A 958 21.40 -31.44 -30.00
CA ASP A 958 20.10 -31.86 -30.47
C ASP A 958 19.80 -31.34 -31.88
N THR A 959 18.83 -31.98 -32.53
CA THR A 959 18.36 -31.62 -33.88
C THR A 959 16.94 -31.05 -33.84
N GLY A 960 16.59 -30.40 -32.73
CA GLY A 960 15.29 -29.80 -32.49
C GLY A 960 15.06 -28.48 -33.24
N PRO A 961 14.03 -27.70 -32.86
CA PRO A 961 13.63 -26.49 -33.58
C PRO A 961 14.63 -25.33 -33.50
N GLY A 962 15.68 -25.44 -32.67
CA GLY A 962 16.59 -24.35 -32.38
C GLY A 962 15.95 -23.24 -31.53
N ILE A 963 16.76 -22.28 -31.08
CA ILE A 963 16.36 -21.20 -30.16
C ILE A 963 16.71 -19.86 -30.80
N ALA A 964 15.74 -18.95 -30.88
CA ALA A 964 15.92 -17.61 -31.41
C ALA A 964 16.87 -16.76 -30.53
N GLU A 965 17.62 -15.85 -31.15
CA GLU A 965 18.64 -15.05 -30.45
C GLU A 965 18.09 -14.24 -29.26
N GLU A 966 16.93 -13.61 -29.44
CA GLU A 966 16.25 -12.85 -28.39
C GLU A 966 15.81 -13.74 -27.20
N GLN A 967 15.50 -15.01 -27.46
CA GLN A 967 15.07 -15.97 -26.45
C GLN A 967 16.26 -16.60 -25.70
N ARG A 968 17.48 -16.60 -26.28
CA ARG A 968 18.68 -17.12 -25.62
C ARG A 968 19.00 -16.39 -24.32
N ILE A 969 18.73 -15.09 -24.24
CA ILE A 969 18.99 -14.26 -23.05
C ILE A 969 18.05 -14.62 -21.90
N LYS A 970 16.82 -15.05 -22.22
CA LYS A 970 15.78 -15.39 -21.23
C LYS A 970 15.80 -16.86 -20.82
N LEU A 971 16.61 -17.69 -21.48
CA LEU A 971 16.60 -19.15 -21.33
C LEU A 971 16.91 -19.65 -19.92
N PHE A 972 17.68 -18.88 -19.15
CA PHE A 972 18.03 -19.21 -17.76
C PHE A 972 17.19 -18.45 -16.72
N GLN A 973 16.22 -17.64 -17.16
CA GLN A 973 15.29 -16.98 -16.24
C GLN A 973 14.23 -17.96 -15.73
N GLU A 974 13.78 -17.76 -14.50
CA GLU A 974 12.79 -18.63 -13.86
C GLU A 974 11.43 -18.51 -14.55
N PHE A 975 10.77 -19.65 -14.79
CA PHE A 975 9.45 -19.76 -15.41
C PHE A 975 9.35 -19.25 -16.85
N GLU A 976 10.45 -18.79 -17.44
CA GLU A 976 10.50 -18.36 -18.84
C GLU A 976 10.47 -19.58 -19.77
N ARG A 977 9.61 -19.50 -20.79
CA ARG A 977 9.40 -20.55 -21.79
C ARG A 977 9.55 -19.93 -23.17
N CYS A 978 10.45 -20.46 -23.99
CA CYS A 978 10.77 -19.92 -25.31
C CYS A 978 9.69 -20.17 -26.40
N GLY A 979 8.40 -20.16 -26.06
CA GLY A 979 7.29 -20.21 -27.02
C GLY A 979 7.07 -21.54 -27.78
N HIS A 980 7.99 -22.50 -27.70
CA HIS A 980 7.86 -23.81 -28.36
C HIS A 980 7.09 -24.81 -27.49
N THR A 981 5.97 -25.30 -28.01
CA THR A 981 5.24 -26.44 -27.45
C THR A 981 5.95 -27.74 -27.81
N SER A 982 6.11 -28.62 -26.80
CA SER A 982 6.74 -29.91 -27.00
C SER A 982 5.94 -30.75 -28.02
N PRO A 983 6.61 -31.39 -29.02
CA PRO A 983 5.95 -32.28 -29.97
C PRO A 983 5.18 -33.45 -29.32
N TRP A 984 5.50 -33.77 -28.07
CA TRP A 984 4.92 -34.88 -27.31
C TRP A 984 3.88 -34.43 -26.28
N GLY A 985 3.48 -33.15 -26.28
CA GLY A 985 2.47 -32.61 -25.35
C GLY A 985 2.96 -32.44 -23.90
N GLU A 986 4.24 -32.69 -23.62
CA GLU A 986 4.82 -32.49 -22.29
C GLU A 986 5.11 -31.01 -22.02
N GLN A 987 4.55 -30.47 -20.93
CA GLN A 987 4.84 -29.10 -20.50
C GLN A 987 5.92 -29.09 -19.41
N GLY A 988 7.09 -28.54 -19.72
CA GLY A 988 8.12 -28.25 -18.74
C GLY A 988 7.80 -27.00 -17.92
N LEU A 989 8.18 -26.98 -16.65
CA LEU A 989 7.89 -25.87 -15.73
C LEU A 989 8.68 -24.59 -16.01
N GLY A 990 9.79 -24.66 -16.75
CA GLY A 990 10.70 -23.52 -17.00
C GLY A 990 11.72 -23.28 -15.88
N LEU A 991 11.95 -24.27 -15.00
CA LEU A 991 12.86 -24.12 -13.85
C LEU A 991 14.19 -24.88 -14.01
N GLY A 992 14.26 -25.89 -14.90
CA GLY A 992 15.42 -26.77 -14.99
C GLY A 992 16.72 -26.06 -15.33
N LEU A 993 16.70 -25.12 -16.29
CA LEU A 993 17.88 -24.37 -16.71
C LEU A 993 18.30 -23.30 -15.69
N ALA A 994 17.34 -22.69 -15.00
CA ALA A 994 17.63 -21.77 -13.89
C ALA A 994 18.38 -22.51 -12.74
N ILE A 995 17.94 -23.73 -12.40
CA ILE A 995 18.64 -24.58 -11.41
C ILE A 995 20.06 -24.92 -11.88
N VAL A 996 20.22 -25.28 -13.16
CA VAL A 996 21.54 -25.53 -13.75
C VAL A 996 22.44 -24.30 -13.57
N GLN A 997 21.98 -23.12 -13.96
CA GLN A 997 22.77 -21.89 -13.84
C GLN A 997 23.26 -21.66 -12.39
N ARG A 998 22.39 -21.88 -11.40
CA ARG A 998 22.77 -21.73 -9.98
C ARG A 998 23.80 -22.76 -9.53
N MET A 999 23.60 -24.04 -9.87
CA MET A 999 24.55 -25.11 -9.53
C MET A 999 25.92 -24.87 -10.18
N THR A 1000 25.92 -24.42 -11.43
CA THR A 1000 27.16 -24.19 -12.19
C THR A 1000 27.88 -22.93 -11.70
N SER A 1001 27.17 -21.88 -11.27
CA SER A 1001 27.79 -20.72 -10.60
C SER A 1001 28.46 -21.10 -9.27
N LEU A 1002 27.87 -22.00 -8.48
CA LEU A 1002 28.48 -22.49 -7.23
C LEU A 1002 29.65 -23.45 -7.47
N LEU A 1003 29.63 -24.20 -8.58
CA LEU A 1003 30.74 -25.04 -9.02
C LEU A 1003 31.80 -24.29 -9.84
N ASP A 1004 31.62 -23.00 -10.15
CA ASP A 1004 32.50 -22.23 -11.06
C ASP A 1004 32.68 -22.91 -12.46
N TYR A 1005 31.62 -23.52 -12.97
CA TYR A 1005 31.60 -24.16 -14.29
C TYR A 1005 30.81 -23.27 -15.27
N PRO A 1006 31.42 -22.65 -16.28
CA PRO A 1006 30.69 -21.85 -17.24
C PRO A 1006 29.84 -22.74 -18.17
N VAL A 1007 28.60 -22.29 -18.45
CA VAL A 1007 27.66 -22.94 -19.39
C VAL A 1007 27.59 -22.13 -20.68
N TYR A 1008 27.71 -22.80 -21.82
CA TYR A 1008 27.63 -22.21 -23.15
C TYR A 1008 26.45 -22.77 -23.93
N VAL A 1009 25.76 -21.90 -24.68
CA VAL A 1009 24.60 -22.28 -25.51
C VAL A 1009 24.82 -21.82 -26.94
N TYR A 1010 24.81 -22.77 -27.88
CA TYR A 1010 24.90 -22.52 -29.31
C TYR A 1010 23.64 -23.06 -29.99
N SER A 1011 22.93 -22.23 -30.75
CA SER A 1011 21.72 -22.69 -31.44
C SER A 1011 21.42 -21.86 -32.67
N GLU A 1012 20.94 -22.54 -33.72
CA GLU A 1012 20.43 -21.97 -34.95
C GLU A 1012 18.98 -22.41 -35.15
N LEU A 1013 18.10 -21.46 -35.48
CA LEU A 1013 16.68 -21.74 -35.71
C LEU A 1013 16.50 -22.78 -36.84
N GLY A 1014 15.73 -23.82 -36.59
CA GLY A 1014 15.45 -24.92 -37.53
C GLY A 1014 16.55 -25.97 -37.68
N LYS A 1015 17.74 -25.80 -37.07
CA LYS A 1015 18.85 -26.78 -37.15
C LYS A 1015 19.14 -27.50 -35.83
N GLY A 1016 18.76 -26.92 -34.69
CA GLY A 1016 18.92 -27.53 -33.37
C GLY A 1016 19.67 -26.64 -32.37
N SER A 1017 19.92 -27.18 -31.19
CA SER A 1017 20.62 -26.51 -30.11
C SER A 1017 21.74 -27.37 -29.54
N CYS A 1018 22.70 -26.72 -28.88
CA CYS A 1018 23.79 -27.33 -28.17
C CYS A 1018 24.04 -26.63 -26.84
N PHE A 1019 24.05 -27.41 -25.77
CA PHE A 1019 24.36 -26.96 -24.41
C PHE A 1019 25.68 -27.59 -23.98
N MET A 1020 26.64 -26.75 -23.56
CA MET A 1020 27.97 -27.19 -23.16
C MET A 1020 28.37 -26.67 -21.77
N ILE A 1021 29.20 -27.41 -21.06
CA ILE A 1021 29.74 -27.04 -19.74
C ILE A 1021 31.23 -27.39 -19.64
N ASP A 1022 32.03 -26.49 -19.06
CA ASP A 1022 33.47 -26.72 -18.81
C ASP A 1022 33.69 -27.29 -17.41
N VAL A 1023 34.42 -28.40 -17.33
CA VAL A 1023 34.64 -29.16 -16.09
C VAL A 1023 36.14 -29.45 -15.91
N PRO A 1024 36.72 -29.25 -14.71
CA PRO A 1024 38.13 -29.54 -14.45
C PRO A 1024 38.41 -31.05 -14.41
N ILE A 1025 39.55 -31.43 -14.98
CA ILE A 1025 40.06 -32.81 -14.99
C ILE A 1025 40.96 -33.01 -13.78
N VAL A 1026 40.86 -34.18 -13.14
CA VAL A 1026 41.77 -34.63 -12.09
C VAL A 1026 42.37 -35.99 -12.41
N GLU A 1027 43.47 -36.33 -11.75
CA GLU A 1027 44.05 -37.67 -11.84
C GLU A 1027 43.16 -38.70 -11.12
N ALA A 1028 43.17 -39.94 -11.61
CA ALA A 1028 42.40 -41.03 -11.03
C ALA A 1028 42.88 -41.34 -9.58
N PRO A 1029 41.97 -41.45 -8.59
CA PRO A 1029 42.32 -41.86 -7.24
C PRO A 1029 42.83 -43.31 -7.24
N LYS A 1030 43.95 -43.56 -6.57
CA LYS A 1030 44.53 -44.90 -6.38
C LYS A 1030 43.68 -45.69 -5.37
N VAL A 1031 42.70 -46.47 -5.83
CA VAL A 1031 41.89 -47.34 -4.96
C VAL A 1031 42.66 -48.63 -4.64
N THR A 1032 42.92 -48.87 -3.35
CA THR A 1032 43.38 -50.17 -2.83
C THR A 1032 42.15 -51.07 -2.64
N ALA A 1033 41.90 -51.99 -3.59
CA ALA A 1033 40.73 -52.86 -3.53
C ALA A 1033 40.95 -54.05 -2.58
N ALA A 1034 40.06 -54.22 -1.59
CA ALA A 1034 39.85 -55.50 -0.91
C ALA A 1034 38.63 -56.21 -1.55
N PRO A 1035 38.66 -57.54 -1.79
CA PRO A 1035 37.64 -58.23 -2.56
C PRO A 1035 36.39 -58.52 -1.71
N ILE A 1036 35.21 -58.21 -2.24
CA ILE A 1036 33.92 -58.61 -1.65
C ILE A 1036 33.41 -59.84 -2.41
N GLN A 1037 33.29 -60.98 -1.72
CA GLN A 1037 32.61 -62.18 -2.20
C GLN A 1037 31.08 -62.03 -2.09
N ALA A 1038 30.36 -62.36 -3.15
CA ALA A 1038 28.91 -62.43 -3.17
C ALA A 1038 28.42 -63.82 -2.72
N VAL A 1039 27.45 -63.87 -1.78
CA VAL A 1039 26.75 -65.10 -1.37
C VAL A 1039 25.23 -64.88 -1.54
N PRO A 1040 24.45 -65.86 -2.06
CA PRO A 1040 23.02 -65.70 -2.29
C PRO A 1040 22.18 -66.00 -1.04
N LEU A 1041 21.10 -65.24 -0.83
CA LEU A 1041 20.19 -65.32 0.33
C LEU A 1041 19.08 -66.37 0.17
N LYS A 1042 18.96 -67.27 1.15
CA LYS A 1042 17.74 -68.03 1.49
C LYS A 1042 16.93 -67.24 2.52
N THR A 1043 15.64 -67.03 2.29
CA THR A 1043 14.70 -66.34 3.18
C THR A 1043 14.27 -67.22 4.37
N LYS A 1044 14.49 -66.77 5.60
CA LYS A 1044 13.82 -67.26 6.82
C LYS A 1044 12.76 -66.24 7.27
N ALA A 1045 11.59 -66.71 7.69
CA ALA A 1045 10.49 -65.89 8.19
C ALA A 1045 10.72 -65.48 9.65
N TYR A 1046 11.09 -64.23 9.90
CA TYR A 1046 11.25 -63.66 11.24
C TYR A 1046 9.92 -63.18 11.86
N LYS A 1047 9.83 -63.25 13.19
CA LYS A 1047 8.79 -62.60 14.01
C LYS A 1047 9.21 -61.16 14.35
N ILE A 1048 8.43 -60.17 13.95
CA ILE A 1048 8.75 -58.74 14.08
C ILE A 1048 7.71 -58.03 14.96
N LEU A 1049 8.15 -57.30 15.97
CA LEU A 1049 7.31 -56.37 16.74
C LEU A 1049 7.32 -55.00 16.08
N CYS A 1050 6.15 -54.44 15.84
CA CYS A 1050 5.93 -53.07 15.42
C CYS A 1050 5.22 -52.31 16.54
N LEU A 1051 5.91 -51.34 17.14
CA LEU A 1051 5.39 -50.44 18.16
C LEU A 1051 5.34 -49.02 17.61
N ASP A 1052 4.15 -48.50 17.33
CA ASP A 1052 3.90 -47.15 16.82
C ASP A 1052 2.52 -46.71 17.35
N ASN A 1053 2.38 -45.44 17.72
CA ASN A 1053 1.12 -44.93 18.27
C ASN A 1053 0.04 -44.68 17.21
N ASP A 1054 0.43 -44.60 15.93
CA ASP A 1054 -0.47 -44.43 14.80
C ASP A 1054 -0.90 -45.79 14.21
N GLU A 1055 -2.18 -46.13 14.42
CA GLU A 1055 -2.77 -47.39 13.96
C GLU A 1055 -2.72 -47.55 12.44
N THR A 1056 -2.82 -46.44 11.69
CA THR A 1056 -2.74 -46.42 10.23
C THR A 1056 -1.34 -46.80 9.73
N ILE A 1057 -0.30 -46.33 10.42
CA ILE A 1057 1.10 -46.68 10.10
C ILE A 1057 1.37 -48.14 10.46
N LEU A 1058 0.88 -48.62 11.60
CA LEU A 1058 0.97 -50.04 12.00
C LEU A 1058 0.32 -50.97 10.97
N GLU A 1059 -0.87 -50.62 10.47
CA GLU A 1059 -1.59 -51.43 9.48
C GLU A 1059 -0.84 -51.48 8.14
N GLY A 1060 -0.30 -50.35 7.70
CA GLY A 1060 0.55 -50.25 6.51
C GLY A 1060 1.85 -51.07 6.63
N MET A 1061 2.56 -50.95 7.76
CA MET A 1061 3.78 -51.71 8.02
C MET A 1061 3.51 -53.22 8.12
N SER A 1062 2.43 -53.61 8.81
CA SER A 1062 2.02 -55.01 8.92
C SER A 1062 1.73 -55.60 7.56
N THR A 1063 0.94 -54.92 6.73
CA THR A 1063 0.60 -55.39 5.38
C THR A 1063 1.85 -55.60 4.52
N LEU A 1064 2.82 -54.68 4.61
CA LEU A 1064 4.06 -54.73 3.84
C LEU A 1064 5.00 -55.85 4.32
N LEU A 1065 5.19 -56.01 5.63
CA LEU A 1065 6.06 -57.04 6.20
C LEU A 1065 5.48 -58.44 6.05
N THR A 1066 4.16 -58.60 6.22
CA THR A 1066 3.47 -59.87 5.96
C THR A 1066 3.58 -60.29 4.50
N LYS A 1067 3.48 -59.36 3.53
CA LYS A 1067 3.73 -59.64 2.10
C LYS A 1067 5.16 -60.09 1.82
N TRP A 1068 6.14 -59.72 2.66
CA TRP A 1068 7.51 -60.19 2.55
C TRP A 1068 7.77 -61.54 3.25
N GLY A 1069 6.74 -62.13 3.84
CA GLY A 1069 6.80 -63.43 4.50
C GLY A 1069 7.22 -63.37 5.98
N TYR A 1070 7.17 -62.18 6.60
CA TYR A 1070 7.42 -62.02 8.04
C TYR A 1070 6.13 -62.11 8.86
N GLN A 1071 6.22 -62.61 10.09
CA GLN A 1071 5.11 -62.61 11.03
C GLN A 1071 5.19 -61.34 11.88
N VAL A 1072 4.11 -60.55 11.92
CA VAL A 1072 4.12 -59.20 12.52
C VAL A 1072 3.22 -59.15 13.74
N PHE A 1073 3.75 -58.61 14.84
CA PHE A 1073 3.04 -58.32 16.08
C PHE A 1073 2.91 -56.80 16.23
N LYS A 1074 1.69 -56.31 16.47
CA LYS A 1074 1.37 -54.88 16.50
C LYS A 1074 1.06 -54.45 17.92
N ALA A 1075 1.67 -53.38 18.40
CA ALA A 1075 1.33 -52.75 19.66
C ALA A 1075 1.23 -51.24 19.47
N THR A 1076 0.20 -50.62 20.04
CA THR A 1076 0.05 -49.15 20.05
C THR A 1076 0.61 -48.52 21.32
N GLU A 1077 0.58 -49.27 22.42
CA GLU A 1077 1.08 -48.85 23.73
C GLU A 1077 2.27 -49.71 24.18
N PRO A 1078 3.27 -49.13 24.87
CA PRO A 1078 4.40 -49.88 25.43
C PRO A 1078 3.99 -51.04 26.34
N GLU A 1079 2.93 -50.88 27.14
CA GLU A 1079 2.45 -51.96 28.01
C GLU A 1079 2.01 -53.19 27.20
N GLN A 1080 1.30 -52.98 26.08
CA GLN A 1080 0.88 -54.06 25.18
C GLN A 1080 2.07 -54.75 24.51
N ALA A 1081 3.09 -53.96 24.11
CA ALA A 1081 4.31 -54.52 23.56
C ALA A 1081 5.04 -55.42 24.57
N ILE A 1082 5.06 -55.05 25.86
CA ILE A 1082 5.65 -55.88 26.92
C ILE A 1082 4.88 -57.20 27.10
N GLU A 1083 3.54 -57.15 27.11
CA GLU A 1083 2.73 -58.37 27.19
C GLU A 1083 3.01 -59.33 26.02
N MET A 1084 3.13 -58.80 24.80
CA MET A 1084 3.46 -59.61 23.61
C MET A 1084 4.87 -60.20 23.66
N LEU A 1085 5.84 -59.46 24.19
CA LEU A 1085 7.21 -59.94 24.36
C LEU A 1085 7.33 -61.05 25.41
N GLN A 1086 6.41 -61.12 26.39
CA GLN A 1086 6.35 -62.20 27.36
C GLN A 1086 5.67 -63.46 26.82
N GLN A 1087 4.73 -63.30 25.89
CA GLN A 1087 3.96 -64.41 25.30
C GLN A 1087 4.64 -65.05 24.08
N GLU A 1088 5.39 -64.28 23.30
CA GLU A 1088 5.92 -64.69 22.00
C GLU A 1088 7.42 -64.40 21.87
N ASN A 1089 8.17 -65.31 21.24
CA ASN A 1089 9.60 -65.13 20.99
C ASN A 1089 9.84 -64.23 19.75
N ILE A 1090 9.78 -62.91 19.93
CA ILE A 1090 9.95 -61.92 18.86
C ILE A 1090 11.43 -61.64 18.60
N GLN A 1091 11.82 -61.69 17.32
CA GLN A 1091 13.22 -61.69 16.90
C GLN A 1091 13.72 -60.35 16.38
N VAL A 1092 12.84 -59.43 15.99
CA VAL A 1092 13.20 -58.09 15.47
C VAL A 1092 12.22 -57.06 15.98
N TRP A 1093 12.70 -55.89 16.43
CA TRP A 1093 11.81 -54.80 16.87
C TRP A 1093 11.91 -53.59 15.95
N LEU A 1094 10.76 -53.04 15.60
CA LEU A 1094 10.56 -51.78 14.90
C LEU A 1094 9.78 -50.88 15.85
N VAL A 1095 10.44 -49.86 16.40
CA VAL A 1095 9.87 -49.02 17.46
C VAL A 1095 9.90 -47.57 17.02
N ASP A 1096 8.77 -46.88 17.09
CA ASP A 1096 8.71 -45.44 16.89
C ASP A 1096 9.26 -44.67 18.09
N GLN A 1097 9.95 -43.57 17.81
CA GLN A 1097 10.55 -42.73 18.84
C GLN A 1097 9.53 -41.98 19.70
N HIS A 1098 8.34 -41.65 19.17
CA HIS A 1098 7.33 -40.87 19.87
C HIS A 1098 6.05 -41.67 20.10
N LEU A 1099 5.87 -42.17 21.32
CA LEU A 1099 4.70 -42.98 21.71
C LEU A 1099 3.70 -42.14 22.51
N ASN A 1100 2.51 -42.69 22.78
CA ASN A 1100 1.48 -42.00 23.55
C ASN A 1100 1.93 -41.63 24.98
N ASN A 1101 1.30 -40.61 25.57
CA ASN A 1101 1.59 -40.09 26.92
C ASN A 1101 3.03 -39.58 27.13
N ASN A 1102 3.65 -38.97 26.11
CA ASN A 1102 5.04 -38.47 26.14
C ASN A 1102 6.09 -39.56 26.44
N LYS A 1103 5.79 -40.82 26.17
CA LYS A 1103 6.77 -41.91 26.30
C LYS A 1103 7.67 -41.95 25.06
N VAL A 1104 8.96 -42.16 25.27
CA VAL A 1104 9.96 -42.20 24.21
C VAL A 1104 10.30 -43.64 23.85
N GLY A 1105 10.35 -43.96 22.56
CA GLY A 1105 10.66 -45.30 22.06
C GLY A 1105 12.06 -45.79 22.44
N LEU A 1106 13.05 -44.89 22.46
CA LEU A 1106 14.40 -45.21 22.91
C LEU A 1106 14.43 -45.69 24.38
N ASP A 1107 13.66 -45.08 25.27
CA ASP A 1107 13.57 -45.49 26.68
C ASP A 1107 12.93 -46.88 26.81
N PHE A 1108 11.92 -47.16 26.00
CA PHE A 1108 11.31 -48.50 25.90
C PHE A 1108 12.32 -49.56 25.45
N ILE A 1109 13.13 -49.26 24.44
CA ILE A 1109 14.17 -50.17 23.94
C ILE A 1109 15.21 -50.42 25.04
N LEU A 1110 15.71 -49.36 25.68
CA LEU A 1110 16.74 -49.48 26.72
C LEU A 1110 16.27 -50.26 27.94
N ALA A 1111 15.01 -50.11 28.34
CA ALA A 1111 14.46 -50.79 29.51
C ALA A 1111 14.16 -52.28 29.28
N ASN A 1112 13.85 -52.70 28.04
CA ASN A 1112 13.28 -54.04 27.78
C ASN A 1112 14.09 -54.90 26.81
N ARG A 1113 15.05 -54.32 26.05
CA ARG A 1113 15.81 -55.06 25.05
C ARG A 1113 16.75 -56.08 25.71
N GLN A 1114 16.60 -57.35 25.34
CA GLN A 1114 17.57 -58.40 25.65
C GLN A 1114 18.81 -58.29 24.75
N GLU A 1115 19.99 -58.62 25.27
CA GLU A 1115 21.23 -58.68 24.49
C GLU A 1115 21.05 -59.64 23.29
N ASN A 1116 21.32 -59.15 22.07
CA ASN A 1116 21.21 -59.81 20.75
C ASN A 1116 19.91 -59.63 19.93
N VAL A 1117 18.89 -58.88 20.36
CA VAL A 1117 17.75 -58.56 19.48
C VAL A 1117 18.09 -57.38 18.55
N PRO A 1118 17.99 -57.51 17.22
CA PRO A 1118 18.09 -56.38 16.29
C PRO A 1118 16.90 -55.44 16.44
N VAL A 1119 17.20 -54.16 16.68
CA VAL A 1119 16.18 -53.12 16.86
C VAL A 1119 16.43 -52.01 15.86
N ALA A 1120 15.37 -51.56 15.20
CA ALA A 1120 15.37 -50.31 14.47
C ALA A 1120 14.44 -49.29 15.14
N LEU A 1121 15.02 -48.13 15.44
CA LEU A 1121 14.27 -46.97 15.90
C LEU A 1121 13.81 -46.17 14.69
N ILE A 1122 12.52 -45.91 14.62
CA ILE A 1122 11.86 -45.15 13.57
C ILE A 1122 11.59 -43.74 14.11
N THR A 1123 12.04 -42.70 13.40
CA THR A 1123 11.77 -41.31 13.83
C THR A 1123 11.66 -40.34 12.65
N ALA A 1124 10.95 -39.23 12.87
CA ALA A 1124 10.95 -38.05 12.02
C ALA A 1124 11.92 -36.95 12.54
N ASP A 1125 12.52 -37.14 13.71
CA ASP A 1125 13.32 -36.11 14.37
C ASP A 1125 14.65 -35.83 13.65
N SER A 1126 15.02 -34.56 13.70
CA SER A 1126 16.24 -34.04 13.09
C SER A 1126 17.38 -33.83 14.10
N ASP A 1127 17.31 -34.49 15.26
CA ASP A 1127 18.32 -34.36 16.31
C ASP A 1127 19.70 -34.82 15.78
N PRO A 1128 20.73 -33.95 15.75
CA PRO A 1128 22.05 -34.28 15.23
C PRO A 1128 22.83 -35.25 16.13
N GLU A 1129 22.50 -35.38 17.43
CA GLU A 1129 23.23 -36.25 18.37
C GLU A 1129 22.70 -37.69 18.41
N LEU A 1130 21.41 -37.88 18.08
CA LEU A 1130 20.72 -39.17 18.09
C LEU A 1130 21.39 -40.26 17.22
N PRO A 1131 21.87 -40.00 15.99
CA PRO A 1131 22.51 -41.03 15.17
C PRO A 1131 23.81 -41.58 15.79
N GLN A 1132 24.52 -40.75 16.56
CA GLN A 1132 25.78 -41.13 17.19
C GLN A 1132 25.51 -42.00 18.43
N GLN A 1133 24.54 -41.61 19.26
CA GLN A 1133 24.08 -42.40 20.41
C GLN A 1133 23.53 -43.77 20.00
N LEU A 1134 22.71 -43.83 18.94
CA LEU A 1134 22.15 -45.10 18.45
C LEU A 1134 23.22 -46.05 17.89
N LYS A 1135 24.28 -45.49 17.30
CA LYS A 1135 25.41 -46.26 16.79
C LYS A 1135 26.21 -46.91 17.92
N GLU A 1136 26.36 -46.21 19.06
CA GLU A 1136 26.98 -46.76 20.28
C GLU A 1136 26.13 -47.87 20.91
N LEU A 1137 24.80 -47.74 20.87
CA LEU A 1137 23.84 -48.70 21.40
C LEU A 1137 23.49 -49.86 20.43
N ASN A 1138 24.10 -49.88 19.25
CA ASN A 1138 23.85 -50.87 18.19
C ASN A 1138 22.36 -50.97 17.80
N ILE A 1139 21.70 -49.81 17.67
CA ILE A 1139 20.31 -49.64 17.23
C ILE A 1139 20.35 -48.98 15.84
N VAL A 1140 19.57 -49.51 14.89
CA VAL A 1140 19.52 -48.94 13.54
C VAL A 1140 18.51 -47.82 13.46
N LEU A 1141 18.91 -46.66 12.93
CA LEU A 1141 18.02 -45.54 12.73
C LEU A 1141 17.34 -45.62 11.36
N LEU A 1142 16.01 -45.65 11.34
CA LEU A 1142 15.19 -45.53 10.13
C LEU A 1142 14.39 -44.23 10.16
N ARG A 1143 14.46 -43.44 9.09
CA ARG A 1143 13.74 -42.15 9.01
C ARG A 1143 12.34 -42.32 8.42
N LYS A 1144 11.35 -41.64 9.01
CA LYS A 1144 10.02 -41.45 8.40
C LYS A 1144 10.13 -40.43 7.25
N PRO A 1145 9.50 -40.65 6.07
CA PRO A 1145 8.73 -41.83 5.67
C PRO A 1145 9.64 -43.03 5.36
N LEU A 1146 9.28 -44.20 5.91
CA LEU A 1146 10.01 -45.46 5.75
C LEU A 1146 10.03 -45.89 4.28
N LYS A 1147 11.23 -45.89 3.67
CA LYS A 1147 11.42 -46.43 2.32
C LYS A 1147 11.47 -47.95 2.36
N PRO A 1148 10.60 -48.68 1.62
CA PRO A 1148 10.58 -50.14 1.62
C PRO A 1148 11.94 -50.77 1.27
N ALA A 1149 12.71 -50.16 0.38
CA ALA A 1149 14.04 -50.66 0.00
C ALA A 1149 15.04 -50.64 1.18
N SER A 1150 15.03 -49.60 2.01
CA SER A 1150 15.94 -49.47 3.16
C SER A 1150 15.57 -50.44 4.28
N LEU A 1151 14.28 -50.56 4.58
CA LEU A 1151 13.77 -51.54 5.56
C LEU A 1151 14.07 -52.98 5.12
N ARG A 1152 13.86 -53.28 3.83
CA ARG A 1152 14.15 -54.61 3.25
C ARG A 1152 15.64 -54.92 3.25
N SER A 1153 16.49 -53.95 2.89
CA SER A 1153 17.94 -54.11 2.92
C SER A 1153 18.43 -54.45 4.33
N TRP A 1154 17.92 -53.74 5.34
CA TRP A 1154 18.27 -53.99 6.73
C TRP A 1154 17.81 -55.39 7.17
N LEU A 1155 16.52 -55.72 7.00
CA LEU A 1155 15.96 -57.03 7.37
C LEU A 1155 16.67 -58.20 6.66
N SER A 1156 17.02 -58.04 5.38
CA SER A 1156 17.75 -59.05 4.61
C SER A 1156 19.22 -59.20 5.02
N GLY A 1157 19.79 -58.17 5.66
CA GLY A 1157 21.16 -58.20 6.19
C GLY A 1157 21.27 -58.81 7.59
N LEU A 1158 20.15 -59.08 8.27
CA LEU A 1158 20.14 -59.62 9.63
C LEU A 1158 20.54 -61.10 9.64
N LYS A 1159 21.67 -61.40 10.30
CA LYS A 1159 22.10 -62.77 10.64
C LYS A 1159 21.61 -63.13 12.04
N ILE A 1160 20.37 -63.59 12.15
CA ILE A 1160 19.85 -64.09 13.43
C ILE A 1160 20.21 -65.57 13.53
N SER A 1161 21.02 -65.94 14.52
CA SER A 1161 21.31 -67.34 14.84
C SER A 1161 20.00 -68.02 15.22
N GLY A 1162 19.52 -68.91 14.34
CA GLY A 1162 18.37 -69.75 14.67
C GLY A 1162 18.71 -70.62 15.87
N SER A 1163 17.84 -70.63 16.87
CA SER A 1163 17.76 -71.76 17.80
C SER A 1163 17.24 -72.99 17.05
#